data_AF-J3EBV2-F1
#
_entry.id   AF-J3EBV2-F1
#
_cell.length_a   1.000
_cell.length_b   1.000
_cell.length_c   1.000
_cell.angle_alpha   90.00
_cell.angle_beta   90.00
_cell.angle_gamma   90.00
#
_symmetry.space_group_name_H-M   'P 1'
#
loop_
_entity.id
_entity.type
_entity.pdbx_description
1 polymer ?
#
loop_
_entity_poly.entity_id
_entity_poly.type
_entity_poly.pdbx_seq_one_letter_code
_entity_poly.pdbx_strand_id
1 'polypeptide(L)'
;MTRRACLAIGVSTLTPTSNQTLRFAYLDGAVLAARSIGDWALRSGFGSGNVRIVDDGLAGDIPVTRERVQQAVDELFPSGAEVVEQLILAFCGHGLTDANIGSISWLFSDSLRLKYRVLADLFYTELLLHGVQRITLITDACREAPKNIDLMRLDAVRGIVVQGTQVDSPRFDRLASCQDGQLGYMVSDPMSGAPGKCVFSGVIADALWGIEPAAIIDGVITTETLGKCVRSRTTERAKEYRLKLNPQCLVDPEPAVLYNTAIPLQGAAELQPWPRTGNATTLGAVEAAGAPGAAEQILERVHTDTDFREQILGTGFGFKGRDLAVPADHFITIPEDSKDLLQDLFELRHQTTRTPEKTQKAQALVQRLEADAAADVRKTAAGEVRRRLEQVNDPGRANVIVWGNPARLLSREPIERLDPTPGFETFRIKGDPQGMPVLVELADGTFTPVVPYDDLYAVVAPSTAGDVFQAYGMRNAPENYQGMLGAIDDFAAGRLQADSIDRLAADLRNQKHADPMLGVICAYLYRAVADYDSIRRMAYFYVIHDQPVPFDIALLGAMQVTVEANGALQLHVPTVKARQPRPDAPALPDYAMQATPAVQAWIGGRCPWLGLGWDYVKDPRPEWAVLVEGLADYVGMVRRSGATVLPDKAAYGLAAVWKLQLR
;
A
#
# COMPACT_ATOMS: atom_id res chain seq x y z
N MET A 1 30.20 14.23 -15.86
CA MET A 1 28.85 13.86 -16.35
C MET A 1 28.09 13.36 -15.15
N THR A 2 26.78 13.59 -15.10
CA THR A 2 25.97 13.20 -13.96
C THR A 2 25.68 11.71 -14.02
N ARG A 3 25.96 10.97 -12.93
CA ARG A 3 25.85 9.51 -12.93
C ARG A 3 24.36 9.11 -12.86
N ARG A 4 23.92 8.35 -13.86
CA ARG A 4 22.57 7.76 -13.91
C ARG A 4 22.67 6.24 -13.82
N ALA A 5 21.75 5.62 -13.11
CA ALA A 5 21.74 4.18 -12.88
C ALA A 5 20.37 3.56 -13.19
N CYS A 6 20.34 2.27 -13.52
CA CYS A 6 19.12 1.51 -13.76
C CYS A 6 19.20 0.13 -13.10
N LEU A 7 18.20 -0.20 -12.30
CA LEU A 7 17.94 -1.54 -11.79
C LEU A 7 16.58 -2.00 -12.33
N ALA A 8 16.58 -3.00 -13.20
CA ALA A 8 15.36 -3.58 -13.76
C ALA A 8 15.20 -5.03 -13.30
N ILE A 9 14.04 -5.36 -12.71
CA ILE A 9 13.74 -6.64 -12.10
C ILE A 9 12.52 -7.24 -12.81
N GLY A 10 12.67 -8.44 -13.38
CA GLY A 10 11.59 -9.15 -14.10
C GLY A 10 11.32 -10.52 -13.49
N VAL A 11 10.11 -10.76 -12.96
CA VAL A 11 9.73 -12.03 -12.35
C VAL A 11 8.58 -12.66 -13.14
N SER A 12 8.88 -13.74 -13.86
CA SER A 12 7.88 -14.52 -14.61
C SER A 12 7.26 -15.65 -13.80
N THR A 13 7.93 -16.16 -12.77
CA THR A 13 7.45 -17.31 -11.99
C THR A 13 7.77 -17.21 -10.50
N LEU A 14 6.91 -17.84 -9.68
CA LEU A 14 7.12 -18.06 -8.26
C LEU A 14 7.35 -19.55 -7.99
N THR A 15 8.41 -19.85 -7.23
CA THR A 15 8.76 -21.21 -6.81
C THR A 15 7.71 -21.70 -5.81
N PRO A 16 6.90 -22.71 -6.15
CA PRO A 16 5.87 -23.21 -5.24
C PRO A 16 6.50 -23.96 -4.06
N THR A 17 5.78 -24.03 -2.93
CA THR A 17 6.12 -24.99 -1.87
C THR A 17 5.56 -26.36 -2.21
N SER A 18 6.24 -27.43 -1.79
CA SER A 18 5.90 -28.83 -2.11
C SER A 18 4.48 -29.28 -1.72
N ASN A 19 3.79 -28.49 -0.88
CA ASN A 19 2.44 -28.78 -0.37
C ASN A 19 1.38 -27.74 -0.79
N GLN A 20 1.69 -26.77 -1.65
CA GLN A 20 0.72 -25.74 -2.07
C GLN A 20 0.21 -25.96 -3.51
N THR A 21 -1.11 -25.87 -3.68
CA THR A 21 -1.81 -25.80 -4.97
C THR A 21 -1.82 -24.40 -5.59
N LEU A 22 -1.14 -23.41 -4.97
CA LEU A 22 -1.05 -22.04 -5.45
C LEU A 22 -0.26 -21.98 -6.76
N ARG A 23 -0.97 -21.87 -7.88
CA ARG A 23 -0.39 -21.64 -9.20
C ARG A 23 -0.55 -20.16 -9.56
N PHE A 24 0.55 -19.42 -9.51
CA PHE A 24 0.64 -18.13 -10.17
C PHE A 24 0.80 -18.35 -11.68
N ALA A 25 0.24 -17.44 -12.49
CA ALA A 25 0.39 -17.51 -13.93
C ALA A 25 1.85 -17.21 -14.32
N TYR A 26 2.35 -17.89 -15.36
CA TYR A 26 3.65 -17.56 -15.93
C TYR A 26 3.58 -16.22 -16.68
N LEU A 27 4.53 -15.31 -16.41
CA LEU A 27 4.56 -13.93 -16.96
C LEU A 27 5.83 -13.65 -17.77
N ASP A 28 5.98 -14.26 -18.94
CA ASP A 28 7.11 -13.99 -19.86
C ASP A 28 7.26 -12.51 -20.24
N GLY A 29 6.14 -11.80 -20.40
CA GLY A 29 6.14 -10.37 -20.69
C GLY A 29 6.80 -9.50 -19.62
N ALA A 30 6.85 -9.97 -18.37
CA ALA A 30 7.52 -9.26 -17.28
C ALA A 30 9.05 -9.26 -17.45
N VAL A 31 9.62 -10.40 -17.87
CA VAL A 31 11.04 -10.54 -18.19
C VAL A 31 11.43 -9.64 -19.35
N LEU A 32 10.63 -9.65 -20.42
CA LEU A 32 10.90 -8.85 -21.62
C LEU A 32 10.77 -7.35 -21.35
N ALA A 33 9.81 -6.93 -20.53
CA ALA A 33 9.66 -5.55 -20.12
C ALA A 33 10.87 -5.06 -19.31
N ALA A 34 11.32 -5.82 -18.30
CA ALA A 34 12.49 -5.49 -17.51
C ALA A 34 13.76 -5.37 -18.38
N ARG A 35 13.96 -6.32 -19.30
CA ARG A 35 15.07 -6.26 -20.28
C ARG A 35 14.99 -5.03 -21.17
N SER A 36 13.81 -4.74 -21.73
CA SER A 36 13.61 -3.59 -22.62
C SER A 36 13.93 -2.25 -21.95
N ILE A 37 13.58 -2.11 -20.66
CA ILE A 37 13.90 -0.91 -19.86
C ILE A 37 15.40 -0.83 -19.57
N GLY A 38 16.05 -1.94 -19.20
CA GLY A 38 17.49 -1.99 -18.97
C GLY A 38 18.30 -1.69 -20.24
N ASP A 39 17.91 -2.28 -21.37
CA ASP A 39 18.55 -2.06 -22.67
C ASP A 39 18.38 -0.61 -23.15
N TRP A 40 17.22 -0.02 -22.91
CA TRP A 40 17.02 1.41 -23.12
C TRP A 40 18.01 2.24 -22.29
N ALA A 41 18.19 1.94 -21.01
CA ALA A 41 19.11 2.69 -20.15
C ALA A 41 20.57 2.58 -20.64
N LEU A 42 20.98 1.38 -21.07
CA LEU A 42 22.30 1.16 -21.70
C LEU A 42 22.48 2.04 -22.93
N ARG A 43 21.51 2.04 -23.85
CA ARG A 43 21.57 2.79 -25.11
C ARG A 43 21.37 4.30 -24.93
N SER A 44 20.78 4.71 -23.81
CA SER A 44 20.65 6.11 -23.38
C SER A 44 21.91 6.66 -22.70
N GLY A 45 23.00 5.88 -22.68
CA GLY A 45 24.31 6.31 -22.21
C GLY A 45 24.50 6.26 -20.70
N PHE A 46 23.77 5.39 -19.98
CA PHE A 46 24.00 5.21 -18.53
C PHE A 46 25.34 4.50 -18.27
N GLY A 47 25.82 3.71 -19.23
CA GLY A 47 27.03 2.91 -19.14
C GLY A 47 26.76 1.53 -18.51
N SER A 48 27.47 0.50 -18.98
CA SER A 48 27.27 -0.90 -18.56
C SER A 48 27.51 -1.13 -17.06
N GLY A 49 28.40 -0.35 -16.44
CA GLY A 49 28.62 -0.38 -14.99
C GLY A 49 27.43 0.13 -14.17
N ASN A 50 26.52 0.90 -14.77
CA ASN A 50 25.38 1.52 -14.09
C ASN A 50 24.02 0.92 -14.48
N VAL A 51 24.00 -0.26 -15.12
CA VAL A 51 22.75 -0.95 -15.44
C VAL A 51 22.82 -2.39 -14.95
N ARG A 52 21.79 -2.81 -14.22
CA ARG A 52 21.59 -4.21 -13.83
C ARG A 52 20.18 -4.65 -14.18
N ILE A 53 20.11 -5.82 -14.82
CA ILE A 53 18.87 -6.49 -15.17
C ILE A 53 18.86 -7.82 -14.42
N VAL A 54 17.87 -8.03 -13.57
CA VAL A 54 17.71 -9.25 -12.77
C VAL A 54 16.37 -9.89 -13.16
N ASP A 55 16.42 -10.93 -13.98
CA ASP A 55 15.24 -11.66 -14.41
C ASP A 55 15.38 -13.17 -14.29
N ASP A 56 14.25 -13.89 -14.28
CA ASP A 56 14.22 -15.34 -14.15
C ASP A 56 14.37 -16.13 -15.45
N GLY A 57 14.71 -15.46 -16.55
CA GLY A 57 14.83 -16.06 -17.87
C GLY A 57 13.48 -16.36 -18.51
N LEU A 58 13.49 -16.55 -19.83
CA LEU A 58 12.29 -16.88 -20.62
C LEU A 58 11.76 -18.29 -20.34
N ALA A 59 12.48 -19.09 -19.55
CA ALA A 59 12.05 -20.40 -19.08
C ALA A 59 11.80 -20.43 -17.56
N GLY A 60 12.04 -19.34 -16.83
CA GLY A 60 11.93 -19.31 -15.37
C GLY A 60 13.01 -20.14 -14.65
N ASP A 61 14.13 -20.40 -15.30
CA ASP A 61 15.20 -21.30 -14.84
C ASP A 61 16.24 -20.62 -13.94
N ILE A 62 16.27 -19.28 -13.90
CA ILE A 62 17.26 -18.51 -13.14
C ILE A 62 16.55 -17.66 -12.07
N PRO A 63 16.01 -18.23 -10.98
CA PRO A 63 15.09 -17.53 -10.08
C PRO A 63 15.61 -16.14 -9.65
N VAL A 64 14.72 -15.15 -9.66
CA VAL A 64 14.98 -13.85 -9.04
C VAL A 64 14.82 -14.03 -7.54
N THR A 65 15.94 -14.09 -6.83
CA THR A 65 15.97 -14.23 -5.38
C THR A 65 16.42 -12.94 -4.71
N ARG A 66 16.13 -12.82 -3.40
CA ARG A 66 16.63 -11.72 -2.58
C ARG A 66 18.16 -11.55 -2.69
N GLU A 67 18.89 -12.66 -2.65
CA GLU A 67 20.35 -12.68 -2.73
C GLU A 67 20.87 -12.15 -4.07
N ARG A 68 20.26 -12.57 -5.19
CA ARG A 68 20.66 -12.11 -6.52
C ARG A 68 20.32 -10.64 -6.76
N VAL A 69 19.20 -10.17 -6.21
CA VAL A 69 18.84 -8.74 -6.24
C VAL A 69 19.80 -7.93 -5.37
N GLN A 70 20.17 -8.40 -4.17
CA GLN A 70 21.19 -7.78 -3.33
C GLN A 70 22.54 -7.66 -4.06
N GLN A 71 23.02 -8.76 -4.66
CA GLN A 71 24.26 -8.75 -5.43
C GLN A 71 24.22 -7.71 -6.56
N ALA A 72 23.11 -7.63 -7.30
CA ALA A 72 22.95 -6.62 -8.35
C ALA A 72 23.00 -5.19 -7.80
N VAL A 73 22.43 -4.94 -6.61
CA VAL A 73 22.53 -3.63 -5.94
C VAL A 73 23.97 -3.34 -5.53
N ASP A 74 24.67 -4.28 -4.91
CA ASP A 74 26.06 -4.11 -4.48
C ASP A 74 26.98 -3.79 -5.68
N GLU A 75 26.77 -4.46 -6.80
CA GLU A 75 27.49 -4.21 -8.05
C GLU A 75 27.13 -2.87 -8.71
N LEU A 76 25.89 -2.41 -8.51
CA LEU A 76 25.41 -1.13 -9.04
C LEU A 76 25.91 0.05 -8.20
N PHE A 77 26.17 -0.16 -6.91
CA PHE A 77 26.64 0.86 -5.98
C PHE A 77 27.97 0.47 -5.31
N PRO A 78 29.06 0.28 -6.08
CA PRO A 78 30.33 -0.10 -5.50
C PRO A 78 30.87 1.01 -4.57
N SER A 79 31.62 0.61 -3.55
CA SER A 79 32.21 1.54 -2.59
C SER A 79 33.07 2.59 -3.28
N GLY A 80 32.84 3.87 -2.96
CA GLY A 80 33.57 5.01 -3.52
C GLY A 80 33.08 5.46 -4.91
N ALA A 81 32.01 4.88 -5.44
CA ALA A 81 31.41 5.36 -6.70
C ALA A 81 30.82 6.77 -6.57
N GLU A 82 30.73 7.49 -7.69
CA GLU A 82 30.08 8.80 -7.74
C GLU A 82 28.60 8.71 -7.32
N VAL A 83 28.08 9.81 -6.78
CA VAL A 83 26.67 9.94 -6.38
C VAL A 83 25.77 9.75 -7.60
N VAL A 84 24.74 8.91 -7.46
CA VAL A 84 23.74 8.71 -8.50
C VAL A 84 22.72 9.82 -8.44
N GLU A 85 22.66 10.65 -9.48
CA GLU A 85 21.68 11.73 -9.57
C GLU A 85 20.28 11.20 -9.90
N GLN A 86 20.20 10.17 -10.73
CA GLN A 86 18.93 9.54 -11.10
C GLN A 86 19.08 8.02 -11.19
N LEU A 87 18.22 7.32 -10.46
CA LEU A 87 18.03 5.88 -10.53
C LEU A 87 16.69 5.57 -11.19
N ILE A 88 16.69 4.74 -12.23
CA ILE A 88 15.49 4.08 -12.75
C ILE A 88 15.37 2.74 -12.03
N LEU A 89 14.32 2.58 -11.24
CA LEU A 89 14.00 1.33 -10.55
C LEU A 89 12.77 0.73 -11.21
N ALA A 90 12.93 -0.35 -11.95
CA ALA A 90 11.83 -1.03 -12.62
C ALA A 90 11.58 -2.41 -11.99
N PHE A 91 10.34 -2.69 -11.61
CA PHE A 91 9.87 -4.02 -11.24
C PHE A 91 8.73 -4.43 -12.16
N CYS A 92 8.80 -5.61 -12.75
CA CYS A 92 7.75 -6.21 -13.55
C CYS A 92 7.53 -7.64 -13.05
N GLY A 93 6.31 -7.98 -12.64
CA GLY A 93 6.00 -9.34 -12.19
C GLY A 93 4.83 -9.42 -11.21
N HIS A 94 4.87 -10.42 -10.34
CA HIS A 94 3.82 -10.61 -9.35
C HIS A 94 3.92 -9.62 -8.19
N GLY A 95 2.76 -9.16 -7.72
CA GLY A 95 2.65 -8.33 -6.53
C GLY A 95 1.34 -8.51 -5.79
N LEU A 96 1.28 -7.88 -4.62
CA LEU A 96 0.14 -7.82 -3.72
C LEU A 96 -0.05 -6.37 -3.25
N THR A 97 -1.24 -6.05 -2.75
CA THR A 97 -1.49 -4.82 -1.98
C THR A 97 -1.92 -5.12 -0.55
N ASP A 98 -1.72 -4.16 0.35
CA ASP A 98 -2.26 -4.21 1.72
C ASP A 98 -3.69 -3.63 1.77
N ALA A 99 -4.38 -3.84 2.90
CA ALA A 99 -5.85 -3.71 2.95
C ALA A 99 -6.40 -2.27 2.98
N ASN A 100 -5.68 -1.29 3.53
CA ASN A 100 -6.20 0.06 3.80
C ASN A 100 -5.39 1.22 3.22
N ILE A 101 -4.13 1.00 2.84
CA ILE A 101 -3.26 1.99 2.20
C ILE A 101 -2.55 1.32 1.04
N GLY A 102 -2.49 2.00 -0.11
CA GLY A 102 -1.92 1.50 -1.35
C GLY A 102 -0.41 1.25 -1.41
N SER A 103 0.10 0.48 -0.45
CA SER A 103 1.43 -0.12 -0.50
C SER A 103 1.51 -1.11 -1.66
N ILE A 104 2.73 -1.31 -2.17
CA ILE A 104 3.00 -2.28 -3.23
C ILE A 104 3.98 -3.28 -2.66
N SER A 105 3.55 -4.54 -2.63
CA SER A 105 4.40 -5.67 -2.29
C SER A 105 4.83 -6.38 -3.56
N TRP A 106 6.13 -6.59 -3.75
CA TRP A 106 6.69 -7.40 -4.82
C TRP A 106 6.93 -8.82 -4.35
N LEU A 107 6.68 -9.78 -5.25
CA LEU A 107 7.00 -11.18 -5.05
C LEU A 107 8.17 -11.57 -5.95
N PHE A 108 9.32 -11.81 -5.34
CA PHE A 108 10.47 -12.47 -5.94
C PHE A 108 10.21 -13.97 -6.11
N SER A 109 10.96 -14.65 -6.99
CA SER A 109 10.74 -16.05 -7.35
C SER A 109 10.79 -17.01 -6.15
N ASP A 110 11.43 -16.68 -5.03
CA ASP A 110 11.51 -17.52 -3.82
C ASP A 110 10.60 -17.06 -2.67
N SER A 111 9.78 -16.02 -2.88
CA SER A 111 8.89 -15.41 -1.87
C SER A 111 7.98 -16.42 -1.17
N LEU A 112 7.34 -17.32 -1.93
CA LEU A 112 6.44 -18.32 -1.37
C LEU A 112 7.19 -19.38 -0.56
N ARG A 113 8.36 -19.80 -1.05
CA ARG A 113 9.20 -20.80 -0.40
C ARG A 113 9.77 -20.29 0.92
N LEU A 114 10.22 -19.03 0.95
CA LEU A 114 10.83 -18.39 2.10
C LEU A 114 9.85 -17.55 2.93
N LYS A 115 8.56 -17.54 2.54
CA LYS A 115 7.45 -16.90 3.23
C LYS A 115 7.64 -15.40 3.49
N TYR A 116 8.08 -14.66 2.47
CA TYR A 116 8.23 -13.21 2.55
C TYR A 116 7.59 -12.48 1.37
N ARG A 117 7.41 -11.17 1.51
CA ARG A 117 7.07 -10.23 0.44
C ARG A 117 7.96 -8.99 0.57
N VAL A 118 8.42 -8.44 -0.55
CA VAL A 118 9.25 -7.23 -0.53
C VAL A 118 8.35 -6.02 -0.57
N LEU A 119 8.37 -5.19 0.47
CA LEU A 119 7.68 -3.91 0.42
C LEU A 119 8.48 -2.94 -0.45
N ALA A 120 7.85 -2.43 -1.51
CA ALA A 120 8.51 -1.54 -2.48
C ALA A 120 9.08 -0.29 -1.81
N ASP A 121 8.38 0.25 -0.81
CA ASP A 121 8.81 1.42 -0.05
C ASP A 121 10.02 1.18 0.83
N LEU A 122 10.08 0.05 1.53
CA LEU A 122 11.28 -0.36 2.22
C LEU A 122 12.44 -0.57 1.24
N PHE A 123 12.19 -1.18 0.08
CA PHE A 123 13.23 -1.43 -0.92
C PHE A 123 13.84 -0.14 -1.49
N TYR A 124 13.02 0.81 -1.95
CA TYR A 124 13.59 2.08 -2.44
C TYR A 124 14.14 2.95 -1.31
N THR A 125 13.64 2.83 -0.08
CA THR A 125 14.23 3.51 1.09
C THR A 125 15.68 3.06 1.27
N GLU A 126 15.94 1.76 1.13
CA GLU A 126 17.29 1.23 1.19
C GLU A 126 18.16 1.82 0.08
N LEU A 127 17.68 1.85 -1.17
CA LEU A 127 18.42 2.45 -2.29
C LEU A 127 18.78 3.93 -2.07
N LEU A 128 17.92 4.71 -1.42
CA LEU A 128 18.17 6.11 -1.12
C LEU A 128 19.40 6.33 -0.20
N LEU A 129 19.81 5.33 0.57
CA LEU A 129 20.98 5.40 1.47
C LEU A 129 22.31 5.33 0.74
N HIS A 130 22.31 4.94 -0.55
CA HIS A 130 23.47 5.15 -1.42
C HIS A 130 23.63 6.63 -1.85
N GLY A 131 22.84 7.53 -1.27
CA GLY A 131 22.88 8.95 -1.59
C GLY A 131 22.18 9.30 -2.91
N VAL A 132 21.26 8.46 -3.38
CA VAL A 132 20.55 8.66 -4.65
C VAL A 132 19.67 9.91 -4.58
N GLN A 133 19.86 10.85 -5.51
CA GLN A 133 19.15 12.14 -5.48
C GLN A 133 17.71 12.05 -6.04
N ARG A 134 17.48 11.20 -7.03
CA ARG A 134 16.17 10.93 -7.63
C ARG A 134 15.96 9.45 -7.89
N ILE A 135 14.80 8.93 -7.52
CA ILE A 135 14.33 7.61 -7.97
C ILE A 135 13.10 7.78 -8.85
N THR A 136 13.14 7.22 -10.06
CA THR A 136 11.96 7.00 -10.89
C THR A 136 11.57 5.53 -10.76
N LEU A 137 10.57 5.26 -9.93
CA LEU A 137 10.01 3.93 -9.72
C LEU A 137 8.99 3.60 -10.82
N ILE A 138 9.24 2.52 -11.54
CA ILE A 138 8.33 1.88 -12.49
C ILE A 138 7.92 0.53 -11.89
N THR A 139 6.65 0.34 -11.57
CA THR A 139 6.19 -0.92 -10.96
C THR A 139 4.98 -1.48 -11.69
N ASP A 140 5.21 -2.55 -12.44
CA ASP A 140 4.20 -3.36 -13.09
C ASP A 140 3.94 -4.62 -12.27
N ALA A 141 3.18 -4.44 -11.19
CA ALA A 141 2.81 -5.50 -10.28
C ALA A 141 1.31 -5.41 -9.97
N CYS A 142 0.64 -6.56 -9.87
CA CYS A 142 -0.74 -6.59 -9.42
C CYS A 142 -0.86 -5.99 -8.02
N ARG A 143 -1.99 -5.34 -7.74
CA ARG A 143 -2.32 -4.80 -6.42
C ARG A 143 -3.56 -5.48 -5.89
N GLU A 144 -3.53 -6.80 -5.94
CA GLU A 144 -4.61 -7.62 -5.41
C GLU A 144 -4.36 -7.93 -3.94
N ALA A 145 -5.41 -7.88 -3.13
CA ALA A 145 -5.33 -8.30 -1.74
C ALA A 145 -4.97 -9.81 -1.68
N PRO A 146 -4.19 -10.25 -0.68
CA PRO A 146 -3.86 -11.66 -0.50
C PRO A 146 -5.12 -12.55 -0.51
N LYS A 147 -5.07 -13.62 -1.32
CA LYS A 147 -6.23 -14.51 -1.57
C LYS A 147 -6.39 -15.65 -0.57
N ASN A 148 -5.43 -15.84 0.31
CA ASN A 148 -5.46 -16.89 1.32
C ASN A 148 -4.54 -16.56 2.49
N ILE A 149 -4.73 -17.33 3.57
CA ILE A 149 -3.98 -17.17 4.80
C ILE A 149 -2.46 -17.30 4.63
N ASP A 150 -1.99 -18.06 3.64
CA ASP A 150 -0.55 -18.22 3.39
C ASP A 150 0.06 -16.97 2.78
N LEU A 151 -0.63 -16.32 1.84
CA LEU A 151 -0.21 -15.05 1.26
C LEU A 151 -0.32 -13.90 2.27
N MET A 152 -1.32 -13.95 3.17
CA MET A 152 -1.46 -12.98 4.26
C MET A 152 -0.34 -13.08 5.30
N ARG A 153 0.22 -14.27 5.48
CA ARG A 153 1.29 -14.57 6.44
C ARG A 153 2.70 -14.39 5.85
N LEU A 154 2.83 -13.87 4.62
CA LEU A 154 4.13 -13.51 4.09
C LEU A 154 4.71 -12.36 4.90
N ASP A 155 5.91 -12.54 5.43
CA ASP A 155 6.59 -11.51 6.19
C ASP A 155 7.01 -10.36 5.27
N ALA A 156 6.64 -9.14 5.64
CA ALA A 156 7.14 -7.94 4.99
C ALA A 156 8.65 -7.81 5.25
N VAL A 157 9.41 -7.63 4.18
CA VAL A 157 10.87 -7.42 4.25
C VAL A 157 11.30 -6.28 3.34
N ARG A 158 12.48 -5.75 3.62
CA ARG A 158 13.12 -4.69 2.81
C ARG A 158 13.55 -5.15 1.42
N GLY A 159 13.78 -6.45 1.25
CA GLY A 159 14.29 -7.06 0.01
C GLY A 159 15.79 -6.86 -0.22
N ILE A 160 16.37 -5.76 0.26
CA ILE A 160 17.81 -5.51 0.29
C ILE A 160 18.20 -4.85 1.62
N VAL A 161 19.48 -4.88 1.95
CA VAL A 161 20.04 -4.21 3.12
C VAL A 161 21.32 -3.50 2.70
N VAL A 162 21.35 -2.18 2.93
CA VAL A 162 22.50 -1.36 2.58
C VAL A 162 22.94 -0.48 3.74
N GLN A 163 24.21 -0.11 3.77
CA GLN A 163 24.75 0.84 4.73
C GLN A 163 24.96 2.18 4.03
N GLY A 164 24.62 3.27 4.71
CA GLY A 164 24.79 4.61 4.16
C GLY A 164 23.90 5.65 4.81
N THR A 165 23.82 6.81 4.19
CA THR A 165 23.02 7.94 4.66
C THR A 165 22.20 8.48 3.52
N GLN A 166 20.92 8.72 3.79
CA GLN A 166 20.00 9.26 2.81
C GLN A 166 20.34 10.73 2.53
N VAL A 167 20.17 11.17 1.28
CA VAL A 167 20.24 12.61 0.94
C VAL A 167 19.09 13.38 1.57
N ASP A 168 19.31 14.65 1.88
CA ASP A 168 18.22 15.57 2.23
C ASP A 168 17.26 15.68 1.03
N SER A 169 15.95 15.48 1.27
CA SER A 169 14.88 15.72 0.30
C SER A 169 15.07 15.03 -1.07
N PRO A 170 15.15 13.68 -1.14
CA PRO A 170 15.25 13.00 -2.43
C PRO A 170 13.99 13.25 -3.28
N ARG A 171 14.19 13.27 -4.60
CA ARG A 171 13.09 13.40 -5.57
C ARG A 171 12.57 12.03 -5.94
N PHE A 172 11.26 11.93 -6.14
CA PHE A 172 10.63 10.64 -6.36
C PHE A 172 9.54 10.73 -7.41
N ASP A 173 9.68 9.92 -8.46
CA ASP A 173 8.63 9.68 -9.44
C ASP A 173 8.10 8.25 -9.24
N ARG A 174 6.78 8.06 -9.23
CA ARG A 174 6.10 6.77 -9.09
C ARG A 174 5.15 6.53 -10.26
N LEU A 175 5.48 5.56 -11.10
CA LEU A 175 4.66 5.05 -12.18
C LEU A 175 4.25 3.60 -11.85
N ALA A 176 3.00 3.38 -11.44
CA ALA A 176 2.47 2.07 -11.07
C ALA A 176 1.33 1.63 -12.00
N SER A 177 1.30 0.34 -12.36
CA SER A 177 0.41 -0.19 -13.40
C SER A 177 -1.08 -0.11 -13.09
N CYS A 178 -1.46 -0.29 -11.83
CA CYS A 178 -2.86 -0.39 -11.43
C CYS A 178 -3.14 0.27 -10.07
N GLN A 179 -4.43 0.48 -9.78
CA GLN A 179 -4.94 0.93 -8.47
C GLN A 179 -5.05 -0.26 -7.50
N ASP A 180 -5.30 -0.01 -6.21
CA ASP A 180 -5.62 -1.09 -5.28
C ASP A 180 -6.85 -1.89 -5.71
N GLY A 181 -6.78 -3.20 -5.47
CA GLY A 181 -7.80 -4.16 -5.89
C GLY A 181 -7.80 -4.47 -7.39
N GLN A 182 -6.97 -3.80 -8.19
CA GLN A 182 -6.88 -4.03 -9.63
C GLN A 182 -5.72 -4.97 -10.01
N LEU A 183 -5.90 -5.65 -11.14
CA LEU A 183 -4.89 -6.52 -11.73
C LEU A 183 -3.99 -5.74 -12.70
N GLY A 184 -2.71 -6.09 -12.72
CA GLY A 184 -1.88 -5.86 -13.89
C GLY A 184 -2.26 -6.86 -14.99
N TYR A 185 -2.09 -6.46 -16.25
CA TYR A 185 -2.50 -7.28 -17.40
C TYR A 185 -1.33 -7.58 -18.34
N MET A 186 -1.27 -8.83 -18.78
CA MET A 186 -0.44 -9.27 -19.89
C MET A 186 -1.33 -9.77 -21.02
N VAL A 187 -1.02 -9.36 -22.24
CA VAL A 187 -1.71 -9.80 -23.46
C VAL A 187 -0.78 -10.69 -24.26
N SER A 188 -1.30 -11.80 -24.79
CA SER A 188 -0.54 -12.73 -25.63
C SER A 188 -1.38 -13.16 -26.83
N ASP A 189 -0.75 -13.52 -27.95
CA ASP A 189 -1.43 -14.16 -29.09
C ASP A 189 -1.02 -15.65 -29.13
N PRO A 190 -1.89 -16.57 -28.66
CA PRO A 190 -1.56 -18.01 -28.60
C PRO A 190 -1.19 -18.59 -29.95
N MET A 191 -1.70 -18.02 -31.04
CA MET A 191 -1.50 -18.52 -32.40
C MET A 191 -0.16 -18.09 -32.99
N SER A 192 0.48 -17.06 -32.41
CA SER A 192 1.73 -16.51 -32.91
C SER A 192 2.98 -17.23 -32.37
N GLY A 193 2.85 -17.93 -31.23
CA GLY A 193 4.00 -18.44 -30.47
C GLY A 193 4.91 -17.34 -29.90
N ALA A 194 4.56 -16.06 -30.08
CA ALA A 194 5.29 -14.93 -29.54
C ALA A 194 4.99 -14.75 -28.04
N PRO A 195 5.96 -14.28 -27.26
CA PRO A 195 5.78 -14.05 -25.83
C PRO A 195 4.73 -12.97 -25.57
N GLY A 196 4.13 -13.02 -24.38
CA GLY A 196 3.16 -12.02 -23.94
C GLY A 196 3.78 -10.64 -23.76
N LYS A 197 3.00 -9.57 -23.95
CA LYS A 197 3.37 -8.17 -23.67
C LYS A 197 2.54 -7.64 -22.51
N CYS A 198 3.20 -7.17 -21.46
CA CYS A 198 2.55 -6.48 -20.35
C CYS A 198 2.01 -5.12 -20.82
N VAL A 199 0.75 -4.81 -20.48
CA VAL A 199 0.08 -3.60 -21.01
C VAL A 199 0.73 -2.32 -20.50
N PHE A 200 1.05 -2.24 -19.21
CA PHE A 200 1.62 -1.03 -18.61
C PHE A 200 3.10 -0.88 -18.95
N SER A 201 3.93 -1.85 -18.55
CA SER A 201 5.38 -1.80 -18.81
C SER A 201 5.73 -1.87 -20.29
N GLY A 202 4.87 -2.46 -21.14
CA GLY A 202 4.98 -2.40 -22.60
C GLY A 202 4.80 -0.98 -23.15
N VAL A 203 3.83 -0.21 -22.64
CA VAL A 203 3.67 1.21 -23.02
C VAL A 203 4.85 2.05 -22.53
N ILE A 204 5.37 1.78 -21.32
CA ILE A 204 6.58 2.43 -20.83
C ILE A 204 7.77 2.15 -21.73
N ALA A 205 8.00 0.88 -22.10
CA ALA A 205 9.11 0.52 -22.99
C ALA A 205 8.97 1.23 -24.34
N ASP A 206 7.80 1.18 -24.97
CA ASP A 206 7.56 1.85 -26.25
C ASP A 206 7.79 3.38 -26.14
N ALA A 207 7.36 4.01 -25.04
CA ALA A 207 7.59 5.43 -24.80
C ALA A 207 9.08 5.76 -24.59
N LEU A 208 9.79 5.04 -23.72
CA LEU A 208 11.22 5.27 -23.45
C LEU A 208 12.07 5.15 -24.72
N TRP A 209 11.73 4.21 -25.60
CA TRP A 209 12.39 4.01 -26.89
C TRP A 209 11.97 5.02 -27.98
N GLY A 210 11.10 5.98 -27.65
CA GLY A 210 10.65 7.02 -28.58
C GLY A 210 9.65 6.54 -29.64
N ILE A 211 9.00 5.39 -29.43
CA ILE A 211 7.99 4.85 -30.33
C ILE A 211 6.63 5.53 -30.12
N GLU A 212 6.28 5.86 -28.87
CA GLU A 212 5.03 6.56 -28.56
C GLU A 212 5.20 8.08 -28.73
N PRO A 213 4.67 8.71 -29.80
CA PRO A 213 4.94 10.13 -30.09
C PRO A 213 4.35 11.06 -29.02
N ALA A 214 3.30 10.62 -28.32
CA ALA A 214 2.67 11.36 -27.23
C ALA A 214 3.60 11.58 -26.02
N ALA A 215 4.70 10.82 -25.90
CA ALA A 215 5.71 11.01 -24.86
C ALA A 215 6.72 12.12 -25.20
N ILE A 216 6.80 12.55 -26.46
CA ILE A 216 7.84 13.45 -26.98
C ILE A 216 7.26 14.86 -27.10
N ILE A 217 7.81 15.80 -26.32
CA ILE A 217 7.51 17.23 -26.42
C ILE A 217 8.82 17.96 -26.71
N ASP A 218 8.82 18.81 -27.74
CA ASP A 218 10.00 19.57 -28.17
C ASP A 218 11.26 18.70 -28.40
N GLY A 219 11.05 17.46 -28.86
CA GLY A 219 12.13 16.49 -29.12
C GLY A 219 12.68 15.80 -27.86
N VAL A 220 12.02 15.91 -26.72
CA VAL A 220 12.49 15.36 -25.45
C VAL A 220 11.38 14.56 -24.76
N ILE A 221 11.78 13.48 -24.10
CA ILE A 221 10.96 12.75 -23.14
C ILE A 221 11.49 13.06 -21.75
N THR A 222 10.64 13.59 -20.89
CA THR A 222 10.93 13.83 -19.48
C THR A 222 10.12 12.88 -18.60
N THR A 223 10.42 12.84 -17.30
CA THR A 223 9.59 12.13 -16.32
C THR A 223 8.14 12.62 -16.36
N GLU A 224 7.92 13.92 -16.52
CA GLU A 224 6.59 14.51 -16.66
C GLU A 224 5.85 14.05 -17.93
N THR A 225 6.49 14.15 -19.11
CA THR A 225 5.84 13.76 -20.37
C THR A 225 5.62 12.26 -20.44
N LEU A 226 6.56 11.46 -19.90
CA LEU A 226 6.37 10.03 -19.73
C LEU A 226 5.17 9.73 -18.83
N GLY A 227 5.06 10.36 -17.67
CA GLY A 227 3.94 10.16 -16.74
C GLY A 227 2.58 10.47 -17.38
N LYS A 228 2.48 11.58 -18.12
CA LYS A 228 1.25 11.95 -18.87
C LYS A 228 0.94 10.94 -19.97
N CYS A 229 1.95 10.56 -20.78
CA CYS A 229 1.80 9.61 -21.87
C CYS A 229 1.36 8.24 -21.36
N VAL A 230 2.07 7.69 -20.37
CA VAL A 230 1.78 6.38 -19.78
C VAL A 230 0.36 6.35 -19.21
N ARG A 231 -0.06 7.42 -18.51
CA ARG A 231 -1.42 7.52 -17.99
C ARG A 231 -2.49 7.37 -19.07
N SER A 232 -2.37 8.11 -20.17
CA SER A 232 -3.35 8.05 -21.27
C SER A 232 -3.24 6.75 -22.08
N ARG A 233 -2.03 6.44 -22.54
CA ARG A 233 -1.77 5.37 -23.50
C ARG A 233 -1.95 3.99 -22.91
N THR A 234 -1.63 3.77 -21.63
CA THR A 234 -1.96 2.49 -20.97
C THR A 234 -3.46 2.28 -20.90
N THR A 235 -4.25 3.30 -20.55
CA THR A 235 -5.71 3.18 -20.50
C THR A 235 -6.31 2.97 -21.89
N GLU A 236 -5.82 3.67 -22.92
CA GLU A 236 -6.24 3.46 -24.31
C GLU A 236 -5.90 2.04 -24.79
N ARG A 237 -4.66 1.59 -24.56
CA ARG A 237 -4.21 0.25 -24.93
C ARG A 237 -5.00 -0.84 -24.22
N ALA A 238 -5.29 -0.68 -22.94
CA ALA A 238 -6.14 -1.60 -22.19
C ALA A 238 -7.53 -1.71 -22.83
N LYS A 239 -8.15 -0.59 -23.22
CA LYS A 239 -9.46 -0.58 -23.91
C LYS A 239 -9.45 -1.33 -25.24
N GLU A 240 -8.36 -1.25 -26.01
CA GLU A 240 -8.23 -2.01 -27.26
C GLU A 240 -8.35 -3.53 -27.04
N TYR A 241 -7.94 -4.01 -25.87
CA TYR A 241 -8.06 -5.41 -25.44
C TYR A 241 -9.27 -5.67 -24.52
N ARG A 242 -10.21 -4.71 -24.39
CA ARG A 242 -11.38 -4.78 -23.51
C ARG A 242 -11.02 -4.98 -22.03
N LEU A 243 -9.95 -4.32 -21.60
CA LEU A 243 -9.47 -4.33 -20.22
C LEU A 243 -9.67 -2.95 -19.59
N LYS A 244 -9.85 -2.93 -18.27
CA LYS A 244 -9.89 -1.71 -17.46
C LYS A 244 -8.60 -1.59 -16.66
N LEU A 245 -7.69 -0.73 -17.13
CA LEU A 245 -6.42 -0.46 -16.46
C LEU A 245 -6.21 1.05 -16.38
N ASN A 246 -6.06 1.57 -15.15
CA ASN A 246 -5.84 2.98 -14.88
C ASN A 246 -4.56 3.13 -14.04
N PRO A 247 -3.42 3.42 -14.67
CA PRO A 247 -2.15 3.51 -13.95
C PRO A 247 -2.12 4.72 -13.01
N GLN A 248 -1.38 4.57 -11.91
CA GLN A 248 -1.05 5.68 -11.01
C GLN A 248 0.28 6.29 -11.45
N CYS A 249 0.26 7.56 -11.85
CA CYS A 249 1.46 8.27 -12.28
C CYS A 249 1.60 9.53 -11.42
N LEU A 250 2.51 9.50 -10.45
CA LEU A 250 2.97 10.65 -9.69
C LEU A 250 4.38 10.97 -10.17
N VAL A 251 4.66 12.22 -10.53
CA VAL A 251 5.97 12.65 -11.01
C VAL A 251 6.40 13.87 -10.23
N ASP A 252 7.68 13.95 -9.93
CA ASP A 252 8.27 15.11 -9.31
C ASP A 252 8.12 16.31 -10.27
N PRO A 253 7.72 17.49 -9.77
CA PRO A 253 7.48 18.66 -10.62
C PRO A 253 8.71 19.16 -11.34
N GLU A 254 9.92 18.90 -10.85
CA GLU A 254 11.13 19.19 -11.60
C GLU A 254 11.35 18.03 -12.57
N PRO A 255 11.16 18.21 -13.89
CA PRO A 255 11.26 17.09 -14.82
C PRO A 255 12.72 16.66 -14.99
N ALA A 256 12.96 15.35 -14.99
CA ALA A 256 14.25 14.79 -15.42
C ALA A 256 14.16 14.35 -16.88
N VAL A 257 15.18 14.67 -17.69
CA VAL A 257 15.26 14.23 -19.09
C VAL A 257 15.60 12.74 -19.14
N LEU A 258 14.72 11.97 -19.75
CA LEU A 258 14.90 10.53 -19.95
C LEU A 258 15.50 10.24 -21.33
N TYR A 259 14.97 10.88 -22.38
CA TYR A 259 15.43 10.69 -23.75
C TYR A 259 15.40 11.99 -24.54
N ASN A 260 16.40 12.21 -25.39
CA ASN A 260 16.48 13.35 -26.31
C ASN A 260 16.59 12.82 -27.74
N THR A 261 15.59 13.10 -28.58
CA THR A 261 15.52 12.57 -29.94
C THR A 261 16.60 13.14 -30.86
N ALA A 262 17.24 14.25 -30.49
CA ALA A 262 18.41 14.78 -31.19
C ALA A 262 19.66 13.88 -31.03
N ILE A 263 19.65 12.97 -30.03
CA ILE A 263 20.68 11.96 -29.81
C ILE A 263 19.99 10.57 -29.93
N PRO A 264 19.84 10.04 -31.15
CA PRO A 264 19.13 8.78 -31.36
C PRO A 264 19.75 7.64 -30.56
N LEU A 265 18.91 6.76 -30.01
CA LEU A 265 19.36 5.52 -29.38
C LEU A 265 20.15 4.68 -30.39
N GLN A 266 21.29 4.15 -29.96
CA GLN A 266 22.12 3.33 -30.82
C GLN A 266 21.49 1.94 -31.00
N GLY A 267 21.28 1.50 -32.24
CA GLY A 267 20.79 0.17 -32.63
C GLY A 267 19.26 0.02 -32.58
N ALA A 268 18.75 -1.07 -33.14
CA ALA A 268 17.31 -1.32 -33.26
C ALA A 268 16.67 -1.67 -31.90
N ALA A 269 15.44 -1.21 -31.70
CA ALA A 269 14.61 -1.59 -30.57
C ALA A 269 14.12 -3.03 -30.75
N GLU A 270 14.63 -3.96 -29.94
CA GLU A 270 14.13 -5.34 -29.88
C GLU A 270 12.87 -5.43 -29.01
N LEU A 271 11.90 -4.56 -29.30
CA LEU A 271 10.66 -4.49 -28.53
C LEU A 271 9.66 -5.52 -29.01
N GLN A 272 9.03 -6.18 -28.05
CA GLN A 272 7.92 -7.09 -28.27
C GLN A 272 6.77 -6.36 -29.01
N PRO A 273 6.26 -6.90 -30.13
CA PRO A 273 5.14 -6.31 -30.83
C PRO A 273 3.86 -6.46 -30.00
N TRP A 274 2.91 -5.55 -30.19
CA TRP A 274 1.58 -5.68 -29.60
C TRP A 274 0.81 -6.85 -30.24
N PRO A 275 0.24 -7.79 -29.46
CA PRO A 275 -0.62 -8.85 -29.98
C PRO A 275 -1.82 -8.30 -30.76
N ARG A 276 -2.28 -9.02 -31.80
CA ARG A 276 -3.47 -8.61 -32.56
C ARG A 276 -4.72 -8.70 -31.68
N THR A 277 -5.47 -7.61 -31.58
CA THR A 277 -6.65 -7.48 -30.69
C THR A 277 -7.73 -8.54 -30.90
N GLY A 278 -7.90 -9.06 -32.13
CA GLY A 278 -8.89 -10.10 -32.44
C GLY A 278 -8.55 -11.53 -31.97
N ASN A 279 -7.27 -11.81 -31.71
CA ASN A 279 -6.78 -13.14 -31.33
C ASN A 279 -6.10 -13.17 -29.96
N ALA A 280 -5.98 -12.02 -29.30
CA ALA A 280 -5.25 -11.91 -28.05
C ALA A 280 -5.98 -12.62 -26.91
N THR A 281 -5.27 -13.50 -26.20
CA THR A 281 -5.65 -13.97 -24.87
C THR A 281 -5.11 -13.03 -23.81
N THR A 282 -5.91 -12.79 -22.78
CA THR A 282 -5.54 -11.95 -21.64
C THR A 282 -5.18 -12.83 -20.46
N LEU A 283 -4.03 -12.57 -19.86
CA LEU A 283 -3.64 -13.08 -18.55
C LEU A 283 -3.81 -11.92 -17.57
N GLY A 284 -4.85 -12.05 -16.74
CA GLY A 284 -5.52 -10.96 -16.02
C GLY A 284 -6.98 -10.86 -16.49
N ALA A 285 -7.93 -10.90 -15.55
CA ALA A 285 -9.34 -11.25 -15.77
C ALA A 285 -10.07 -10.37 -16.81
N VAL A 286 -10.83 -11.05 -17.68
CA VAL A 286 -11.69 -10.52 -18.76
C VAL A 286 -12.93 -9.84 -18.16
N GLU A 287 -13.50 -8.87 -18.88
CA GLU A 287 -14.87 -8.37 -18.74
C GLU A 287 -15.56 -8.58 -20.09
N ALA A 288 -16.66 -9.33 -20.17
CA ALA A 288 -17.45 -9.45 -21.40
C ALA A 288 -18.84 -8.83 -21.26
N ALA A 289 -19.29 -8.23 -22.35
CA ALA A 289 -20.55 -7.52 -22.44
C ALA A 289 -21.71 -8.52 -22.63
N GLY A 290 -22.55 -8.67 -21.60
CA GLY A 290 -23.75 -9.49 -21.59
C GLY A 290 -25.04 -8.68 -21.72
N ALA A 291 -26.12 -9.33 -22.17
CA ALA A 291 -27.44 -8.72 -22.32
C ALA A 291 -28.13 -8.48 -20.95
N PRO A 292 -28.68 -7.28 -20.67
CA PRO A 292 -29.05 -6.83 -19.31
C PRO A 292 -30.04 -7.72 -18.53
N GLY A 293 -30.94 -8.43 -19.22
CA GLY A 293 -32.02 -9.17 -18.55
C GLY A 293 -31.66 -10.55 -18.02
N ALA A 294 -30.54 -11.16 -18.47
CA ALA A 294 -30.11 -12.48 -18.01
C ALA A 294 -29.21 -12.39 -16.76
N ALA A 295 -28.35 -11.38 -16.70
CA ALA A 295 -27.44 -11.13 -15.57
C ALA A 295 -28.20 -10.92 -14.25
N GLU A 296 -29.29 -10.15 -14.27
CA GLU A 296 -30.11 -9.85 -13.09
C GLU A 296 -30.76 -11.11 -12.51
N GLN A 297 -31.30 -11.99 -13.36
CA GLN A 297 -31.88 -13.26 -12.93
C GLN A 297 -30.83 -14.21 -12.36
N ILE A 298 -29.61 -14.23 -12.93
CA ILE A 298 -28.51 -15.04 -12.41
C ILE A 298 -28.07 -14.51 -11.03
N LEU A 299 -27.94 -13.19 -10.88
CA LEU A 299 -27.55 -12.56 -9.62
C LEU A 299 -28.57 -12.84 -8.51
N GLU A 300 -29.86 -12.65 -8.79
CA GLU A 300 -30.95 -12.95 -7.85
C GLU A 300 -30.93 -14.42 -7.41
N ARG A 301 -30.74 -15.35 -8.36
CA ARG A 301 -30.62 -16.78 -8.05
C ARG A 301 -29.37 -17.10 -7.23
N VAL A 302 -28.24 -16.46 -7.50
CA VAL A 302 -27.03 -16.65 -6.69
C VAL A 302 -27.21 -16.15 -5.25
N HIS A 303 -28.03 -15.12 -5.03
CA HIS A 303 -28.32 -14.63 -3.68
C HIS A 303 -29.37 -15.48 -2.94
N THR A 304 -30.30 -16.12 -3.66
CA THR A 304 -31.46 -16.82 -3.07
C THR A 304 -31.35 -18.35 -3.06
N ASP A 305 -30.57 -18.96 -3.95
CA ASP A 305 -30.42 -20.40 -4.13
C ASP A 305 -28.98 -20.85 -3.80
N THR A 306 -28.84 -21.56 -2.68
CA THR A 306 -27.52 -22.00 -2.16
C THR A 306 -26.86 -23.04 -3.07
N ASP A 307 -27.63 -23.99 -3.60
CA ASP A 307 -27.09 -25.05 -4.46
C ASP A 307 -26.62 -24.46 -5.79
N PHE A 308 -27.40 -23.54 -6.36
CA PHE A 308 -27.03 -22.81 -7.56
C PHE A 308 -25.76 -21.97 -7.33
N ARG A 309 -25.69 -21.26 -6.20
CA ARG A 309 -24.49 -20.49 -5.83
C ARG A 309 -23.25 -21.37 -5.75
N GLU A 310 -23.32 -22.51 -5.05
CA GLU A 310 -22.18 -23.44 -4.94
C GLU A 310 -21.79 -24.04 -6.28
N GLN A 311 -22.76 -24.30 -7.16
CA GLN A 311 -22.52 -24.77 -8.52
C GLN A 311 -21.74 -23.75 -9.36
N ILE A 312 -22.09 -22.46 -9.25
CA ILE A 312 -21.48 -21.38 -10.05
C ILE A 312 -20.13 -20.94 -9.47
N LEU A 313 -20.12 -20.59 -8.18
CA LEU A 313 -18.98 -19.98 -7.50
C LEU A 313 -18.01 -21.00 -6.90
N GLY A 314 -18.50 -22.20 -6.57
CA GLY A 314 -17.74 -23.24 -5.87
C GLY A 314 -17.99 -23.28 -4.37
N THR A 315 -17.74 -24.44 -3.76
CA THR A 315 -17.89 -24.66 -2.32
C THR A 315 -16.79 -23.92 -1.54
N GLY A 316 -17.16 -22.82 -0.90
CA GLY A 316 -16.24 -22.00 -0.09
C GLY A 316 -15.90 -20.62 -0.66
N PHE A 317 -16.64 -20.15 -1.68
CA PHE A 317 -16.60 -18.76 -2.13
C PHE A 317 -16.68 -17.79 -0.93
N GLY A 318 -15.71 -16.89 -0.83
CA GLY A 318 -15.69 -15.83 0.18
C GLY A 318 -15.31 -16.24 1.62
N PHE A 319 -15.42 -17.51 2.01
CA PHE A 319 -15.23 -17.94 3.40
C PHE A 319 -13.78 -18.28 3.80
N LYS A 320 -12.84 -18.42 2.86
CA LYS A 320 -11.50 -18.98 3.14
C LYS A 320 -10.31 -18.06 2.80
N GLY A 321 -10.54 -16.87 2.25
CA GLY A 321 -9.50 -16.16 1.50
C GLY A 321 -8.99 -14.83 2.05
N ARG A 322 -9.80 -14.01 2.72
CA ARG A 322 -9.53 -12.56 2.83
C ARG A 322 -9.56 -11.94 4.24
N ASP A 323 -9.48 -12.76 5.30
CA ASP A 323 -9.46 -12.35 6.73
C ASP A 323 -10.58 -11.39 7.15
N LEU A 324 -11.71 -11.46 6.42
CA LEU A 324 -12.96 -10.87 6.86
C LEU A 324 -13.49 -11.71 8.02
N ALA A 325 -13.80 -11.08 9.16
CA ALA A 325 -14.44 -11.74 10.30
C ALA A 325 -15.97 -11.90 10.09
N VAL A 326 -16.40 -12.10 8.84
CA VAL A 326 -17.81 -12.34 8.54
C VAL A 326 -18.21 -13.64 9.23
N PRO A 327 -19.25 -13.64 10.08
CA PRO A 327 -19.74 -14.84 10.75
C PRO A 327 -19.96 -15.98 9.74
N ALA A 328 -19.68 -17.22 10.13
CA ALA A 328 -19.79 -18.37 9.22
C ALA A 328 -21.21 -18.59 8.66
N ASP A 329 -22.21 -18.00 9.31
CA ASP A 329 -23.63 -17.98 8.94
C ASP A 329 -24.03 -16.76 8.08
N HIS A 330 -23.15 -15.78 7.88
CA HIS A 330 -23.37 -14.63 7.01
C HIS A 330 -22.87 -14.90 5.59
N PHE A 331 -23.70 -14.55 4.61
CA PHE A 331 -23.39 -14.66 3.19
C PHE A 331 -22.73 -13.39 2.66
N ILE A 332 -21.66 -13.57 1.88
CA ILE A 332 -21.00 -12.47 1.15
C ILE A 332 -21.77 -12.22 -0.16
N THR A 333 -22.39 -11.05 -0.25
CA THR A 333 -23.18 -10.62 -1.41
C THR A 333 -22.29 -10.27 -2.59
N ILE A 334 -22.68 -10.70 -3.79
CA ILE A 334 -22.03 -10.26 -5.02
C ILE A 334 -22.56 -8.86 -5.36
N PRO A 335 -21.68 -7.87 -5.60
CA PRO A 335 -22.10 -6.52 -5.95
C PRO A 335 -22.83 -6.49 -7.30
N GLU A 336 -23.81 -5.59 -7.42
CA GLU A 336 -24.56 -5.36 -8.67
C GLU A 336 -23.62 -5.04 -9.86
N ASP A 337 -22.54 -4.30 -9.61
CA ASP A 337 -21.55 -3.93 -10.62
C ASP A 337 -20.78 -5.14 -11.18
N SER A 338 -20.86 -6.31 -10.52
CA SER A 338 -20.20 -7.56 -10.94
C SER A 338 -21.14 -8.52 -11.68
N LYS A 339 -22.38 -8.11 -12.02
CA LYS A 339 -23.38 -8.97 -12.67
C LYS A 339 -22.92 -9.53 -14.02
N ASP A 340 -22.18 -8.76 -14.79
CA ASP A 340 -21.65 -9.19 -16.10
C ASP A 340 -20.59 -10.29 -15.93
N LEU A 341 -19.72 -10.18 -14.93
CA LEU A 341 -18.73 -11.22 -14.59
C LEU A 341 -19.39 -12.52 -14.13
N LEU A 342 -20.51 -12.39 -13.40
CA LEU A 342 -21.28 -13.53 -12.96
C LEU A 342 -21.98 -14.22 -14.13
N GLN A 343 -22.49 -13.44 -15.08
CA GLN A 343 -23.04 -13.97 -16.32
C GLN A 343 -21.97 -14.71 -17.14
N ASP A 344 -20.78 -14.13 -17.30
CA ASP A 344 -19.66 -14.78 -18.00
C ASP A 344 -19.28 -16.11 -17.36
N LEU A 345 -19.22 -16.14 -16.02
CA LEU A 345 -18.93 -17.36 -15.28
C LEU A 345 -20.02 -18.40 -15.47
N PHE A 346 -21.29 -17.99 -15.43
CA PHE A 346 -22.43 -18.85 -15.67
C PHE A 346 -22.37 -19.49 -17.06
N GLU A 347 -22.16 -18.68 -18.11
CA GLU A 347 -22.03 -19.15 -19.49
C GLU A 347 -20.88 -20.13 -19.64
N LEU A 348 -19.73 -19.82 -19.03
CA LEU A 348 -18.53 -20.66 -19.09
C LEU A 348 -18.72 -22.01 -18.38
N ARG A 349 -19.46 -22.04 -17.26
CA ARG A 349 -19.77 -23.26 -16.49
C ARG A 349 -20.80 -24.15 -17.19
N HIS A 350 -21.69 -23.57 -18.00
CA HIS A 350 -22.76 -24.29 -18.71
C HIS A 350 -22.37 -24.82 -20.09
N GLN A 351 -21.18 -24.51 -20.58
CA GLN A 351 -20.66 -25.11 -21.81
C GLN A 351 -20.32 -26.61 -21.61
N THR A 352 -20.76 -27.45 -22.54
CA THR A 352 -20.65 -28.92 -22.47
C THR A 352 -19.21 -29.45 -22.55
N THR A 353 -18.27 -28.70 -23.12
CA THR A 353 -16.87 -29.13 -23.27
C THR A 353 -15.96 -28.44 -22.26
N ARG A 354 -15.47 -29.18 -21.27
CA ARG A 354 -14.46 -28.71 -20.30
C ARG A 354 -13.05 -28.84 -20.90
N THR A 355 -12.36 -27.72 -21.07
CA THR A 355 -10.94 -27.66 -21.41
C THR A 355 -10.15 -27.04 -20.25
N PRO A 356 -8.85 -27.35 -20.10
CA PRO A 356 -8.01 -26.75 -19.06
C PRO A 356 -8.05 -25.21 -19.06
N GLU A 357 -8.03 -24.59 -20.25
CA GLU A 357 -8.14 -23.14 -20.43
C GLU A 357 -9.45 -22.56 -19.88
N LYS A 358 -10.59 -23.23 -20.12
CA LYS A 358 -11.89 -22.80 -19.59
C LYS A 358 -11.96 -22.94 -18.08
N THR A 359 -11.36 -23.99 -17.52
CA THR A 359 -11.25 -24.15 -16.06
C THR A 359 -10.45 -23.02 -15.45
N GLN A 360 -9.33 -22.63 -16.07
CA GLN A 360 -8.51 -21.51 -15.64
C GLN A 360 -9.26 -20.17 -15.73
N LYS A 361 -9.98 -19.93 -16.84
CA LYS A 361 -10.82 -18.73 -17.00
C LYS A 361 -11.94 -18.65 -15.95
N ALA A 362 -12.62 -19.76 -15.69
CA ALA A 362 -13.68 -19.82 -14.66
C ALA A 362 -13.11 -19.52 -13.27
N GLN A 363 -11.93 -20.06 -12.96
CA GLN A 363 -11.25 -19.78 -11.70
C GLN A 363 -10.84 -18.31 -11.57
N ALA A 364 -10.36 -17.68 -12.65
CA ALA A 364 -10.02 -16.26 -12.66
C ALA A 364 -11.26 -15.37 -12.45
N LEU A 365 -12.40 -15.71 -13.07
CA LEU A 365 -13.68 -15.00 -12.89
C LEU A 365 -14.20 -15.14 -11.45
N VAL A 366 -14.17 -16.34 -10.87
CA VAL A 366 -14.52 -16.56 -9.45
C VAL A 366 -13.65 -15.68 -8.54
N GLN A 367 -12.33 -15.66 -8.77
CA GLN A 367 -11.42 -14.84 -7.97
C GLN A 367 -11.72 -13.34 -8.07
N ARG A 368 -12.13 -12.85 -9.25
CA ARG A 368 -12.54 -11.46 -9.44
C ARG A 368 -13.83 -11.14 -8.69
N LEU A 369 -14.83 -12.03 -8.77
CA LEU A 369 -16.07 -11.92 -7.98
C LEU A 369 -15.79 -11.91 -6.47
N GLU A 370 -14.85 -12.72 -5.99
CA GLU A 370 -14.40 -12.66 -4.59
C GLU A 370 -13.72 -11.34 -4.22
N ALA A 371 -12.99 -10.73 -5.16
CA ALA A 371 -12.36 -9.43 -4.96
C ALA A 371 -13.40 -8.31 -4.86
N ASP A 372 -14.34 -8.27 -5.79
CA ASP A 372 -15.40 -7.28 -5.83
C ASP A 372 -16.28 -7.39 -4.58
N ALA A 373 -16.66 -8.61 -4.19
CA ALA A 373 -17.45 -8.84 -3.00
C ALA A 373 -16.70 -8.45 -1.71
N ALA A 374 -15.40 -8.71 -1.61
CA ALA A 374 -14.61 -8.26 -0.48
C ALA A 374 -14.46 -6.73 -0.43
N ALA A 375 -14.31 -6.08 -1.58
CA ALA A 375 -14.29 -4.62 -1.66
C ALA A 375 -15.63 -4.01 -1.23
N ASP A 376 -16.75 -4.63 -1.58
CA ASP A 376 -18.08 -4.19 -1.18
C ASP A 376 -18.36 -4.40 0.31
N VAL A 377 -17.91 -5.54 0.89
CA VAL A 377 -17.94 -5.76 2.34
C VAL A 377 -17.17 -4.66 3.06
N ARG A 378 -15.95 -4.30 2.60
CA ARG A 378 -15.17 -3.20 3.20
C ARG A 378 -15.87 -1.86 3.05
N LYS A 379 -16.46 -1.57 1.88
CA LYS A 379 -17.22 -0.34 1.64
C LYS A 379 -18.43 -0.24 2.58
N THR A 380 -19.15 -1.33 2.78
CA THR A 380 -20.29 -1.41 3.70
C THR A 380 -19.83 -1.23 5.15
N ALA A 381 -18.76 -1.90 5.55
CA ALA A 381 -18.15 -1.76 6.87
C ALA A 381 -17.64 -0.32 7.12
N ALA A 382 -17.04 0.32 6.12
CA ALA A 382 -16.61 1.72 6.18
C ALA A 382 -17.80 2.67 6.38
N GLY A 383 -18.88 2.49 5.61
CA GLY A 383 -20.11 3.28 5.77
C GLY A 383 -20.81 3.06 7.12
N GLU A 384 -20.70 1.86 7.70
CA GLU A 384 -21.13 1.61 9.08
C GLU A 384 -20.27 2.33 10.11
N VAL A 385 -18.95 2.19 10.02
CA VAL A 385 -18.00 2.87 10.92
C VAL A 385 -18.23 4.37 10.88
N ARG A 386 -18.35 4.96 9.68
CA ARG A 386 -18.67 6.37 9.52
C ARG A 386 -19.96 6.76 10.25
N ARG A 387 -21.06 6.04 10.05
CA ARG A 387 -22.33 6.31 10.74
C ARG A 387 -22.24 6.18 12.26
N ARG A 388 -21.38 5.29 12.77
CA ARG A 388 -21.11 5.16 14.22
C ARG A 388 -20.32 6.35 14.75
N LEU A 389 -19.30 6.78 14.02
CA LEU A 389 -18.50 7.97 14.36
C LEU A 389 -19.37 9.25 14.34
N GLU A 390 -20.23 9.41 13.33
CA GLU A 390 -21.16 10.55 13.19
C GLU A 390 -22.15 10.69 14.36
N GLN A 391 -22.43 9.62 15.11
CA GLN A 391 -23.31 9.66 16.29
C GLN A 391 -22.64 10.33 17.50
N VAL A 392 -21.30 10.45 17.50
CA VAL A 392 -20.54 11.14 18.54
C VAL A 392 -20.49 12.64 18.20
N ASN A 393 -21.62 13.32 18.38
CA ASN A 393 -21.73 14.76 18.12
C ASN A 393 -21.28 15.63 19.31
N ASP A 394 -21.47 15.16 20.54
CA ASP A 394 -21.01 15.83 21.76
C ASP A 394 -20.44 14.79 22.74
N PRO A 395 -19.12 14.78 22.97
CA PRO A 395 -18.48 13.84 23.90
C PRO A 395 -18.74 14.20 25.38
N GLY A 396 -19.39 15.35 25.67
CA GLY A 396 -19.63 15.83 27.04
C GLY A 396 -18.31 15.99 27.80
N ARG A 397 -18.13 15.21 28.88
CA ARG A 397 -16.88 15.12 29.67
C ARG A 397 -15.96 13.97 29.24
N ALA A 398 -16.43 13.04 28.40
CA ALA A 398 -15.66 11.87 27.98
C ALA A 398 -14.49 12.25 27.06
N ASN A 399 -13.32 11.64 27.22
CA ASN A 399 -12.23 11.73 26.23
C ASN A 399 -11.81 10.39 25.63
N VAL A 400 -12.42 9.29 26.07
CA VAL A 400 -12.36 8.01 25.35
C VAL A 400 -13.78 7.47 25.25
N ILE A 401 -14.20 7.15 24.02
CA ILE A 401 -15.54 6.69 23.68
C ILE A 401 -15.37 5.39 22.91
N VAL A 402 -16.01 4.32 23.38
CA VAL A 402 -15.83 2.98 22.82
C VAL A 402 -17.17 2.44 22.38
N TRP A 403 -17.32 2.18 21.09
CA TRP A 403 -18.52 1.56 20.53
C TRP A 403 -18.65 0.10 20.95
N GLY A 404 -19.84 -0.27 21.42
CA GLY A 404 -20.13 -1.59 21.98
C GLY A 404 -20.05 -1.62 23.50
N ASN A 405 -20.67 -2.65 24.09
CA ASN A 405 -20.68 -2.91 25.53
C ASN A 405 -20.55 -4.43 25.76
N PRO A 406 -19.72 -4.88 26.72
CA PRO A 406 -18.88 -4.09 27.63
C PRO A 406 -17.51 -3.71 27.05
N ALA A 407 -16.97 -2.59 27.52
CA ALA A 407 -15.57 -2.20 27.31
C ALA A 407 -14.85 -2.08 28.66
N ARG A 408 -13.60 -2.53 28.73
CA ARG A 408 -12.72 -2.40 29.90
C ARG A 408 -11.39 -1.80 29.49
N LEU A 409 -10.73 -1.11 30.40
CA LEU A 409 -9.49 -0.42 30.09
C LEU A 409 -8.36 -0.83 31.03
N LEU A 410 -7.17 -1.01 30.45
CA LEU A 410 -5.90 -1.12 31.19
C LEU A 410 -5.16 0.21 31.08
N SER A 411 -4.82 0.83 32.21
CA SER A 411 -4.19 2.15 32.28
C SER A 411 -3.21 2.25 33.44
N ARG A 412 -2.27 3.20 33.34
CA ARG A 412 -1.45 3.66 34.48
C ARG A 412 -2.23 4.61 35.37
N GLU A 413 -2.91 5.56 34.74
CA GLU A 413 -3.69 6.60 35.39
C GLU A 413 -5.08 6.08 35.78
N PRO A 414 -5.70 6.63 36.85
CA PRO A 414 -7.07 6.34 37.21
C PRO A 414 -8.06 6.62 36.06
N ILE A 415 -9.09 5.79 35.97
CA ILE A 415 -10.14 5.90 34.95
C ILE A 415 -11.46 6.27 35.64
N GLU A 416 -12.10 7.34 35.19
CA GLU A 416 -13.48 7.67 35.56
C GLU A 416 -14.41 7.13 34.45
N ARG A 417 -15.14 6.05 34.73
CA ARG A 417 -16.23 5.60 33.84
C ARG A 417 -17.41 6.53 34.02
N LEU A 418 -17.91 7.09 32.93
CA LEU A 418 -19.06 7.99 32.93
C LEU A 418 -20.35 7.22 32.63
N ASP A 419 -21.49 7.89 32.76
CA ASP A 419 -22.78 7.24 32.53
C ASP A 419 -22.85 6.64 31.11
N PRO A 420 -23.23 5.36 30.98
CA PRO A 420 -23.26 4.70 29.67
C PRO A 420 -24.29 5.39 28.78
N THR A 421 -23.88 5.71 27.56
CA THR A 421 -24.81 6.19 26.53
C THR A 421 -25.26 4.99 25.70
N PRO A 422 -26.53 4.88 25.28
CA PRO A 422 -26.98 3.74 24.48
C PRO A 422 -26.08 3.52 23.25
N GLY A 423 -25.45 2.35 23.18
CA GLY A 423 -24.57 1.97 22.07
C GLY A 423 -23.06 2.12 22.31
N PHE A 424 -22.62 2.89 23.32
CA PHE A 424 -21.19 3.08 23.59
C PHE A 424 -20.86 3.36 25.07
N GLU A 425 -19.67 2.93 25.47
CA GLU A 425 -19.08 3.21 26.78
C GLU A 425 -18.26 4.50 26.73
N THR A 426 -18.31 5.29 27.80
CA THR A 426 -17.61 6.57 27.88
C THR A 426 -16.73 6.66 29.11
N PHE A 427 -15.52 7.19 28.92
CA PHE A 427 -14.50 7.28 29.94
C PHE A 427 -13.86 8.67 29.96
N ARG A 428 -13.47 9.11 31.15
CA ARG A 428 -12.56 10.23 31.36
C ARG A 428 -11.24 9.70 31.93
N ILE A 429 -10.17 9.97 31.19
CA ILE A 429 -8.80 9.53 31.49
C ILE A 429 -7.91 10.77 31.41
N LYS A 430 -6.97 10.92 32.33
CA LYS A 430 -5.96 11.98 32.23
C LYS A 430 -4.94 11.63 31.15
N GLY A 431 -4.58 12.58 30.28
CA GLY A 431 -3.51 12.37 29.32
C GLY A 431 -2.17 12.15 30.02
N ASP A 432 -1.35 11.27 29.45
CA ASP A 432 0.02 11.07 29.92
C ASP A 432 0.95 11.97 29.07
N PRO A 433 1.73 12.87 29.69
CA PRO A 433 2.58 13.81 28.94
C PRO A 433 3.72 13.11 28.17
N GLN A 434 4.05 11.87 28.50
CA GLN A 434 5.00 11.02 27.76
C GLN A 434 4.30 10.11 26.75
N GLY A 435 3.00 10.33 26.52
CA GLY A 435 2.21 9.64 25.50
C GLY A 435 1.93 8.17 25.82
N MET A 436 1.86 7.77 27.09
CA MET A 436 1.48 6.38 27.42
C MET A 436 0.07 6.04 26.91
N PRO A 437 -0.10 4.91 26.20
CA PRO A 437 -1.41 4.48 25.77
C PRO A 437 -2.21 3.84 26.91
N VAL A 438 -3.52 3.79 26.73
CA VAL A 438 -4.43 2.85 27.41
C VAL A 438 -4.76 1.71 26.47
N LEU A 439 -4.96 0.50 27.00
CA LEU A 439 -5.49 -0.61 26.23
C LEU A 439 -6.99 -0.72 26.45
N VAL A 440 -7.76 -0.62 25.38
CA VAL A 440 -9.22 -0.76 25.39
C VAL A 440 -9.58 -2.18 24.99
N GLU A 441 -10.14 -2.96 25.93
CA GLU A 441 -10.77 -4.25 25.68
C GLU A 441 -12.12 -4.03 25.00
N LEU A 442 -12.32 -4.67 23.85
CA LEU A 442 -13.55 -4.67 23.07
C LEU A 442 -14.45 -5.84 23.46
N ALA A 443 -15.70 -5.82 23.01
CA ALA A 443 -16.70 -6.84 23.35
C ALA A 443 -16.32 -8.27 22.89
N ASP A 444 -15.45 -8.40 21.90
CA ASP A 444 -14.94 -9.68 21.40
C ASP A 444 -13.69 -10.19 22.16
N GLY A 445 -13.26 -9.47 23.21
CA GLY A 445 -12.08 -9.79 24.02
C GLY A 445 -10.74 -9.40 23.37
N THR A 446 -10.76 -8.75 22.20
CA THR A 446 -9.56 -8.14 21.62
C THR A 446 -9.29 -6.77 22.23
N PHE A 447 -8.08 -6.27 22.06
CA PHE A 447 -7.65 -5.00 22.62
C PHE A 447 -7.12 -4.06 21.55
N THR A 448 -7.39 -2.76 21.68
CA THR A 448 -6.77 -1.73 20.85
C THR A 448 -6.09 -0.67 21.71
N PRO A 449 -4.84 -0.26 21.41
CA PRO A 449 -4.17 0.82 22.11
C PRO A 449 -4.72 2.18 21.65
N VAL A 450 -5.03 3.05 22.61
CA VAL A 450 -5.50 4.42 22.39
C VAL A 450 -4.62 5.36 23.20
N VAL A 451 -4.24 6.52 22.66
CA VAL A 451 -3.43 7.51 23.37
C VAL A 451 -4.32 8.68 23.79
N PRO A 452 -4.68 8.84 25.07
CA PRO A 452 -5.46 9.99 25.50
C PRO A 452 -4.63 11.27 25.44
N TYR A 453 -5.11 12.27 24.70
CA TYR A 453 -4.59 13.64 24.74
C TYR A 453 -5.52 14.50 25.61
N ASP A 454 -4.98 15.50 26.31
CA ASP A 454 -5.76 16.26 27.29
C ASP A 454 -6.93 17.05 26.68
N ASP A 455 -6.73 17.61 25.48
CA ASP A 455 -7.71 18.45 24.77
C ASP A 455 -8.50 17.72 23.67
N LEU A 456 -8.22 16.44 23.46
CA LEU A 456 -8.90 15.61 22.46
C LEU A 456 -9.82 14.60 23.12
N TYR A 457 -10.79 14.12 22.36
CA TYR A 457 -11.48 12.87 22.64
C TYR A 457 -11.14 11.86 21.54
N ALA A 458 -11.00 10.59 21.93
CA ALA A 458 -10.80 9.47 21.02
C ALA A 458 -12.09 8.65 20.92
N VAL A 459 -12.46 8.26 19.70
CA VAL A 459 -13.57 7.35 19.44
C VAL A 459 -13.03 6.08 18.83
N VAL A 460 -13.35 4.94 19.43
CA VAL A 460 -13.00 3.60 18.96
C VAL A 460 -14.25 2.95 18.41
N ALA A 461 -14.22 2.56 17.13
CA ALA A 461 -15.34 1.95 16.42
C ALA A 461 -14.90 0.63 15.77
N PRO A 462 -15.27 -0.53 16.32
CA PRO A 462 -15.14 -1.79 15.59
C PRO A 462 -16.08 -1.79 14.38
N SER A 463 -15.70 -2.50 13.32
CA SER A 463 -16.52 -2.74 12.14
C SER A 463 -17.06 -4.18 12.14
N THR A 464 -18.11 -4.42 11.37
CA THR A 464 -18.63 -5.79 11.15
C THR A 464 -17.66 -6.71 10.40
N ALA A 465 -16.65 -6.15 9.73
CA ALA A 465 -15.57 -6.93 9.11
C ALA A 465 -14.49 -7.38 10.12
N GLY A 466 -14.58 -6.95 11.39
CA GLY A 466 -13.62 -7.26 12.45
C GLY A 466 -12.39 -6.35 12.48
N ASP A 467 -12.42 -5.25 11.72
CA ASP A 467 -11.44 -4.17 11.82
C ASP A 467 -11.84 -3.19 12.91
N VAL A 468 -10.87 -2.49 13.49
CA VAL A 468 -11.13 -1.41 14.45
C VAL A 468 -10.64 -0.11 13.86
N PHE A 469 -11.44 0.94 13.99
CA PHE A 469 -11.08 2.28 13.54
C PHE A 469 -11.06 3.23 14.73
N GLN A 470 -10.10 4.15 14.69
CA GLN A 470 -9.94 5.18 15.69
C GLN A 470 -10.02 6.55 15.03
N ALA A 471 -10.64 7.49 15.73
CA ALA A 471 -10.81 8.86 15.30
C ALA A 471 -10.62 9.78 16.50
N TYR A 472 -9.88 10.88 16.36
CA TYR A 472 -9.82 11.90 17.40
C TYR A 472 -10.57 13.15 16.98
N GLY A 473 -11.10 13.86 17.97
CA GLY A 473 -11.72 15.16 17.75
C GLY A 473 -11.40 16.12 18.88
N MET A 474 -11.56 17.42 18.60
CA MET A 474 -11.47 18.47 19.60
C MET A 474 -12.85 18.84 20.11
N ARG A 475 -12.99 18.95 21.43
CA ARG A 475 -14.28 19.28 22.07
C ARG A 475 -14.87 20.60 21.57
N ASN A 476 -14.00 21.58 21.32
CA ASN A 476 -14.42 22.94 20.96
C ASN A 476 -14.47 23.19 19.44
N ALA A 477 -14.28 22.15 18.62
CA ALA A 477 -14.28 22.25 17.16
C ALA A 477 -14.79 20.95 16.50
N PRO A 478 -16.05 20.55 16.75
CA PRO A 478 -16.64 19.30 16.24
C PRO A 478 -16.72 19.25 14.71
N GLU A 479 -16.72 20.39 14.02
CA GLU A 479 -16.67 20.47 12.57
C GLU A 479 -15.40 19.83 11.97
N ASN A 480 -14.28 19.88 12.69
CA ASN A 480 -13.04 19.24 12.24
C ASN A 480 -13.15 17.72 12.29
N TYR A 481 -13.78 17.20 13.35
CA TYR A 481 -14.05 15.78 13.48
C TYR A 481 -14.90 15.30 12.30
N GLN A 482 -15.95 16.05 11.94
CA GLN A 482 -16.82 15.74 10.79
C GLN A 482 -16.09 15.79 9.44
N GLY A 483 -15.26 16.81 9.20
CA GLY A 483 -14.48 16.93 7.96
C GLY A 483 -13.53 15.75 7.74
N MET A 484 -13.01 15.19 8.82
CA MET A 484 -12.06 14.08 8.84
C MET A 484 -12.72 12.69 8.66
N LEU A 485 -14.01 12.53 8.97
CA LEU A 485 -14.70 11.24 8.80
C LEU A 485 -14.67 10.73 7.34
N GLY A 486 -14.58 11.63 6.36
CA GLY A 486 -14.39 11.25 4.95
C GLY A 486 -13.05 10.55 4.70
N ALA A 487 -11.97 11.00 5.34
CA ALA A 487 -10.66 10.36 5.24
C ALA A 487 -10.65 8.97 5.89
N ILE A 488 -11.32 8.82 7.03
CA ILE A 488 -11.47 7.52 7.70
C ILE A 488 -12.32 6.57 6.86
N ASP A 489 -13.40 7.04 6.23
CA ASP A 489 -14.22 6.23 5.33
C ASP A 489 -13.42 5.74 4.13
N ASP A 490 -12.61 6.61 3.51
CA ASP A 490 -11.71 6.21 2.44
C ASP A 490 -10.63 5.23 2.91
N PHE A 491 -10.09 5.43 4.12
CA PHE A 491 -9.12 4.52 4.72
C PHE A 491 -9.74 3.14 4.99
N ALA A 492 -10.92 3.11 5.62
CA ALA A 492 -11.65 1.90 5.93
C ALA A 492 -12.05 1.11 4.68
N ALA A 493 -12.38 1.82 3.60
CA ALA A 493 -12.70 1.21 2.32
C ALA A 493 -11.47 0.81 1.48
N GLY A 494 -10.24 1.12 1.93
CA GLY A 494 -9.01 0.87 1.16
C GLY A 494 -8.91 1.73 -0.11
N ARG A 495 -9.53 2.91 -0.10
CA ARG A 495 -9.53 3.86 -1.22
C ARG A 495 -8.42 4.91 -1.10
N LEU A 496 -7.65 4.95 -0.01
CA LEU A 496 -6.57 5.90 0.15
C LEU A 496 -5.34 5.54 -0.67
N GLN A 497 -4.94 6.48 -1.53
CA GLN A 497 -3.87 6.36 -2.49
C GLN A 497 -2.87 7.51 -2.35
N ALA A 498 -1.71 7.38 -2.97
CA ALA A 498 -0.68 8.42 -2.96
C ALA A 498 -1.15 9.75 -3.60
N ASP A 499 -2.10 9.72 -4.53
CA ASP A 499 -2.70 10.95 -5.09
C ASP A 499 -3.73 11.61 -4.16
N SER A 500 -4.18 10.92 -3.10
CA SER A 500 -4.98 11.51 -2.03
C SER A 500 -4.19 12.47 -1.14
N ILE A 501 -2.85 12.53 -1.26
CA ILE A 501 -1.98 13.38 -0.43
C ILE A 501 -2.40 14.84 -0.49
N ASP A 502 -2.64 15.40 -1.68
CA ASP A 502 -2.94 16.83 -1.80
C ASP A 502 -4.27 17.20 -1.13
N ARG A 503 -5.29 16.34 -1.27
CA ARG A 503 -6.59 16.51 -0.61
C ARG A 503 -6.46 16.41 0.90
N LEU A 504 -5.82 15.35 1.40
CA LEU A 504 -5.67 15.12 2.84
C LEU A 504 -4.74 16.14 3.49
N ALA A 505 -3.71 16.61 2.78
CA ALA A 505 -2.86 17.71 3.23
C ALA A 505 -3.65 19.03 3.31
N ALA A 506 -4.60 19.27 2.40
CA ALA A 506 -5.52 20.40 2.49
C ALA A 506 -6.45 20.27 3.70
N ASP A 507 -6.94 19.08 4.02
CA ASP A 507 -7.75 18.84 5.23
C ASP A 507 -6.91 19.03 6.52
N LEU A 508 -5.64 18.60 6.51
CA LEU A 508 -4.67 18.86 7.58
C LEU A 508 -4.28 20.34 7.74
N ARG A 509 -4.61 21.21 6.76
CA ARG A 509 -4.21 22.62 6.74
C ARG A 509 -4.77 23.41 7.92
N ASN A 510 -5.95 23.02 8.41
CA ASN A 510 -6.64 23.81 9.41
C ASN A 510 -6.18 23.47 10.84
N GLN A 511 -6.14 22.20 11.28
CA GLN A 511 -5.72 21.83 12.65
C GLN A 511 -5.17 20.39 12.75
N LYS A 512 -3.93 20.13 12.31
CA LYS A 512 -3.28 18.78 12.36
C LYS A 512 -3.11 18.13 13.74
N HIS A 513 -3.16 18.93 14.81
CA HIS A 513 -3.15 18.47 16.20
C HIS A 513 -4.56 18.05 16.69
N ALA A 514 -5.60 18.33 15.89
CA ALA A 514 -6.99 18.02 16.21
C ALA A 514 -7.32 16.54 16.01
N ASP A 515 -6.65 15.89 15.05
CA ASP A 515 -6.72 14.45 14.88
C ASP A 515 -5.36 13.80 14.59
N PRO A 516 -4.72 13.25 15.64
CA PRO A 516 -3.53 12.44 15.49
C PRO A 516 -3.65 11.25 14.53
N MET A 517 -4.83 10.64 14.35
CA MET A 517 -5.01 9.51 13.43
C MET A 517 -4.89 9.92 11.96
N LEU A 518 -5.48 11.05 11.57
CA LEU A 518 -5.31 11.61 10.24
C LEU A 518 -3.84 11.94 9.96
N GLY A 519 -3.12 12.43 10.98
CA GLY A 519 -1.67 12.61 10.90
C GLY A 519 -0.93 11.29 10.62
N VAL A 520 -1.28 10.22 11.33
CA VAL A 520 -0.72 8.89 11.09
C VAL A 520 -1.02 8.41 9.66
N ILE A 521 -2.28 8.50 9.20
CA ILE A 521 -2.67 8.12 7.84
C ILE A 521 -1.85 8.91 6.79
N CYS A 522 -1.70 10.22 6.98
CA CYS A 522 -0.92 11.05 6.07
C CYS A 522 0.57 10.67 6.08
N ALA A 523 1.13 10.23 7.21
CA ALA A 523 2.51 9.77 7.27
C ALA A 523 2.76 8.56 6.37
N TYR A 524 1.82 7.59 6.31
CA TYR A 524 1.92 6.46 5.38
C TYR A 524 1.83 6.91 3.92
N LEU A 525 0.98 7.88 3.60
CA LEU A 525 0.87 8.39 2.24
C LEU A 525 2.15 9.14 1.82
N TYR A 526 2.68 10.01 2.67
CA TYR A 526 3.97 10.65 2.44
C TYR A 526 5.10 9.63 2.32
N ARG A 527 5.09 8.58 3.16
CA ARG A 527 6.07 7.50 3.09
C ARG A 527 6.04 6.82 1.74
N ALA A 528 4.85 6.55 1.20
CA ALA A 528 4.64 5.88 -0.08
C ALA A 528 5.21 6.63 -1.30
N VAL A 529 5.57 7.90 -1.13
CA VAL A 529 6.18 8.78 -2.14
C VAL A 529 7.54 9.35 -1.70
N ALA A 530 8.15 8.75 -0.67
CA ALA A 530 9.45 9.15 -0.11
C ALA A 530 9.52 10.63 0.39
N ASP A 531 8.39 11.25 0.78
CA ASP A 531 8.36 12.62 1.33
C ASP A 531 8.56 12.60 2.87
N TYR A 532 9.74 12.14 3.31
CA TYR A 532 10.11 12.05 4.74
C TYR A 532 10.11 13.41 5.43
N ASP A 533 10.43 14.46 4.69
CA ASP A 533 10.47 15.81 5.22
C ASP A 533 9.08 16.27 5.65
N SER A 534 8.02 15.94 4.91
CA SER A 534 6.65 16.23 5.32
C SER A 534 6.25 15.45 6.59
N ILE A 535 6.72 14.20 6.74
CA ILE A 535 6.51 13.41 7.98
C ILE A 535 7.24 14.07 9.17
N ARG A 536 8.49 14.49 8.98
CA ARG A 536 9.32 15.13 10.03
C ARG A 536 8.80 16.51 10.43
N ARG A 537 8.35 17.32 9.45
CA ARG A 537 7.66 18.58 9.75
C ARG A 537 6.40 18.31 10.55
N MET A 538 5.60 17.31 10.16
CA MET A 538 4.41 16.93 10.91
C MET A 538 4.76 16.55 12.37
N ALA A 539 5.83 15.79 12.60
CA ALA A 539 6.32 15.50 13.96
C ALA A 539 6.67 16.78 14.74
N TYR A 540 7.44 17.71 14.14
CA TYR A 540 7.74 19.01 14.74
C TYR A 540 6.47 19.77 15.14
N PHE A 541 5.42 19.68 14.34
CA PHE A 541 4.17 20.36 14.63
C PHE A 541 3.39 19.80 15.82
N TYR A 542 3.49 18.51 16.14
CA TYR A 542 2.95 17.99 17.40
C TYR A 542 3.70 18.60 18.60
N VAL A 543 5.02 18.74 18.49
CA VAL A 543 5.87 19.31 19.55
C VAL A 543 5.48 20.75 19.88
N ILE A 544 5.27 21.61 18.89
CA ILE A 544 4.91 23.02 19.16
C ILE A 544 3.48 23.20 19.70
N HIS A 545 2.68 22.13 19.72
CA HIS A 545 1.35 22.10 20.35
C HIS A 545 1.36 21.28 21.64
N ASP A 546 2.54 20.99 22.21
CA ASP A 546 2.72 20.21 23.44
C ASP A 546 2.06 18.82 23.38
N GLN A 547 1.99 18.22 22.19
CA GLN A 547 1.44 16.89 21.98
C GLN A 547 2.57 15.86 21.76
N PRO A 548 2.50 14.69 22.40
CA PRO A 548 3.33 13.55 22.02
C PRO A 548 3.17 13.22 20.53
N VAL A 549 4.28 12.92 19.85
CA VAL A 549 4.30 12.56 18.43
C VAL A 549 3.78 11.12 18.27
N PRO A 550 2.74 10.86 17.47
CA PRO A 550 2.24 9.50 17.22
C PRO A 550 3.34 8.52 16.81
N PHE A 551 3.27 7.30 17.34
CA PHE A 551 4.27 6.24 17.14
C PHE A 551 4.61 6.01 15.67
N ASP A 552 3.61 5.92 14.80
CA ASP A 552 3.79 5.68 13.36
C ASP A 552 4.51 6.85 12.68
N ILE A 553 4.29 8.09 13.13
CA ILE A 553 4.98 9.26 12.58
C ILE A 553 6.48 9.18 12.93
N ALA A 554 6.80 8.79 14.17
CA ALA A 554 8.18 8.54 14.59
C ALA A 554 8.84 7.44 13.73
N LEU A 555 8.13 6.31 13.56
CA LEU A 555 8.59 5.12 12.83
C LEU A 555 8.78 5.40 11.33
N LEU A 556 7.76 5.93 10.66
CA LEU A 556 7.76 6.18 9.22
C LEU A 556 8.65 7.36 8.82
N GLY A 557 8.86 8.31 9.74
CA GLY A 557 9.80 9.43 9.57
C GLY A 557 11.26 9.01 9.66
N ALA A 558 11.54 7.74 9.99
CA ALA A 558 12.89 7.20 10.16
C ALA A 558 13.73 8.05 11.14
N MET A 559 13.09 8.49 12.23
CA MET A 559 13.67 9.41 13.20
C MET A 559 14.40 8.66 14.32
N GLN A 560 15.44 9.28 14.86
CA GLN A 560 16.26 8.68 15.91
C GLN A 560 15.49 8.64 17.23
N VAL A 561 15.53 7.50 17.92
CA VAL A 561 14.92 7.33 19.24
C VAL A 561 15.96 6.93 20.28
N THR A 562 15.89 7.54 21.46
CA THR A 562 16.74 7.22 22.60
C THR A 562 15.89 6.86 23.82
N VAL A 563 16.50 6.16 24.78
CA VAL A 563 15.85 5.81 26.05
C VAL A 563 16.44 6.70 27.15
N GLU A 564 15.57 7.42 27.84
CA GLU A 564 15.91 8.21 29.01
C GLU A 564 16.22 7.32 30.23
N ALA A 565 16.87 7.86 31.26
CA ALA A 565 17.22 7.10 32.47
C ALA A 565 16.01 6.47 33.20
N ASN A 566 14.81 7.03 33.01
CA ASN A 566 13.55 6.53 33.56
C ASN A 566 12.85 5.49 32.65
N GLY A 567 13.45 5.13 31.52
CA GLY A 567 12.90 4.20 30.54
C GLY A 567 11.92 4.84 29.54
N ALA A 568 11.72 6.16 29.56
CA ALA A 568 10.87 6.85 28.60
C ALA A 568 11.58 6.94 27.23
N LEU A 569 10.79 6.83 26.16
CA LEU A 569 11.28 7.00 24.79
C LEU A 569 11.28 8.48 24.43
N GLN A 570 12.43 8.98 23.99
CA GLN A 570 12.59 10.34 23.49
C GLN A 570 12.93 10.31 22.00
N LEU A 571 12.15 11.04 21.22
CA LEU A 571 12.27 11.17 19.78
C LEU A 571 13.07 12.42 19.43
N HIS A 572 14.10 12.26 18.60
CA HIS A 572 14.83 13.37 18.02
C HIS A 572 14.26 13.70 16.63
N VAL A 573 13.51 14.80 16.55
CA VAL A 573 12.99 15.34 15.28
C VAL A 573 14.08 16.21 14.65
N PRO A 574 14.59 15.87 13.45
CA PRO A 574 15.70 16.59 12.85
C PRO A 574 15.27 17.95 12.26
N THR A 575 16.26 18.81 11.96
CA THR A 575 16.02 20.03 11.20
C THR A 575 15.56 19.69 9.78
N VAL A 576 14.56 20.41 9.27
CA VAL A 576 14.08 20.28 7.90
C VAL A 576 14.15 21.64 7.23
N LYS A 577 14.75 21.70 6.03
CA LYS A 577 14.90 22.95 5.26
C LYS A 577 13.55 23.40 4.69
N ALA A 578 13.42 24.68 4.35
CA ALA A 578 12.20 25.17 3.68
C ALA A 578 12.08 24.54 2.28
N ARG A 579 10.85 24.16 1.90
CA ARG A 579 10.49 23.75 0.55
C ARG A 579 10.30 25.01 -0.29
N GLN A 580 10.88 25.05 -1.49
CA GLN A 580 10.60 26.15 -2.39
C GLN A 580 9.14 26.08 -2.88
N PRO A 581 8.40 27.21 -2.90
CA PRO A 581 7.04 27.27 -3.44
C PRO A 581 7.04 26.86 -4.91
N ARG A 582 5.99 26.16 -5.34
CA ARG A 582 5.86 25.69 -6.73
C ARG A 582 4.99 26.66 -7.54
N PRO A 583 5.31 26.97 -8.81
CA PRO A 583 4.48 27.86 -9.64
C PRO A 583 3.12 27.27 -10.03
N ASP A 584 3.04 25.95 -10.29
CA ASP A 584 1.87 25.30 -10.92
C ASP A 584 1.21 24.18 -10.09
N ALA A 585 1.59 24.01 -8.82
CA ALA A 585 0.96 23.03 -7.93
C ALA A 585 -0.09 23.70 -7.03
N PRO A 586 -1.09 22.95 -6.54
CA PRO A 586 -1.91 23.41 -5.42
C PRO A 586 -0.99 23.91 -4.31
N ALA A 587 -1.30 25.10 -3.76
CA ALA A 587 -0.50 25.66 -2.68
C ALA A 587 -0.47 24.65 -1.51
N LEU A 588 0.69 24.01 -1.30
CA LEU A 588 0.90 23.17 -0.14
C LEU A 588 0.68 24.01 1.12
N PRO A 589 0.20 23.40 2.21
CA PRO A 589 0.09 24.10 3.48
C PRO A 589 1.45 24.69 3.91
N ASP A 590 1.44 25.85 4.55
CA ASP A 590 2.66 26.50 5.08
C ASP A 590 3.52 25.53 5.89
N TYR A 591 2.89 24.63 6.64
CA TYR A 591 3.57 23.64 7.44
C TYR A 591 4.39 22.62 6.65
N ALA A 592 3.99 22.30 5.42
CA ALA A 592 4.70 21.38 4.54
C ALA A 592 5.81 22.09 3.75
N MET A 593 5.88 23.43 3.84
CA MET A 593 6.84 24.26 3.11
C MET A 593 7.83 24.98 4.01
N GLN A 594 7.47 25.27 5.26
CA GLN A 594 8.34 26.00 6.18
C GLN A 594 9.54 25.16 6.62
N ALA A 595 10.64 25.84 6.94
CA ALA A 595 11.75 25.22 7.64
C ALA A 595 11.33 24.91 9.09
N THR A 596 11.79 23.79 9.63
CA THR A 596 11.60 23.42 11.03
C THR A 596 12.95 23.16 11.69
N PRO A 597 13.22 23.69 12.89
CA PRO A 597 14.44 23.37 13.63
C PRO A 597 14.39 21.94 14.18
N ALA A 598 15.54 21.43 14.61
CA ALA A 598 15.59 20.18 15.37
C ALA A 598 14.97 20.37 16.76
N VAL A 599 14.20 19.37 17.22
CA VAL A 599 13.54 19.38 18.54
C VAL A 599 13.51 17.97 19.13
N GLN A 600 13.36 17.90 20.45
CA GLN A 600 13.07 16.64 21.16
C GLN A 600 11.56 16.52 21.41
N ALA A 601 11.05 15.29 21.37
CA ALA A 601 9.64 15.02 21.53
C ALA A 601 9.38 13.74 22.33
N TRP A 602 8.23 13.69 23.01
CA TRP A 602 7.70 12.44 23.54
C TRP A 602 6.95 11.68 22.45
N ILE A 603 6.83 10.36 22.62
CA ILE A 603 6.15 9.48 21.66
C ILE A 603 4.79 9.08 22.20
N GLY A 604 3.74 9.38 21.43
CA GLY A 604 2.38 8.93 21.64
C GLY A 604 2.22 7.47 21.25
N GLY A 605 2.04 6.59 22.23
CA GLY A 605 1.87 5.15 22.06
C GLY A 605 3.16 4.36 22.29
N ARG A 606 3.03 3.03 22.34
CA ARG A 606 4.16 2.08 22.55
C ARG A 606 4.20 0.97 21.51
N CYS A 607 3.40 1.09 20.47
CA CYS A 607 3.39 0.25 19.29
C CYS A 607 2.76 1.04 18.14
N PRO A 608 2.83 0.55 16.89
CA PRO A 608 2.10 1.14 15.79
C PRO A 608 0.61 1.28 16.12
N TRP A 609 0.03 2.40 15.75
CA TRP A 609 -1.40 2.71 15.88
C TRP A 609 -2.20 2.06 14.78
N LEU A 610 -1.64 1.98 13.56
CA LEU A 610 -2.24 1.22 12.46
C LEU A 610 -1.64 -0.19 12.38
N GLY A 611 -2.49 -1.15 12.03
CA GLY A 611 -2.07 -2.54 11.81
C GLY A 611 -0.94 -2.66 10.78
N LEU A 612 -0.95 -1.79 9.77
CA LEU A 612 0.07 -1.71 8.72
C LEU A 612 1.48 -1.40 9.27
N GLY A 613 1.59 -0.65 10.37
CA GLY A 613 2.90 -0.25 10.90
C GLY A 613 3.69 -1.40 11.50
N TRP A 614 3.03 -2.52 11.79
CA TRP A 614 3.69 -3.74 12.25
C TRP A 614 4.60 -4.37 11.19
N ASP A 615 4.43 -4.03 9.91
CA ASP A 615 5.33 -4.47 8.84
C ASP A 615 6.73 -3.83 8.95
N TYR A 616 6.88 -2.76 9.74
CA TYR A 616 8.14 -2.06 9.98
C TYR A 616 8.85 -2.49 11.27
N VAL A 617 8.27 -3.43 12.02
CA VAL A 617 8.73 -3.81 13.36
C VAL A 617 9.79 -4.93 13.35
N LYS A 618 9.69 -5.89 12.42
CA LYS A 618 10.56 -7.10 12.44
C LYS A 618 12.02 -6.83 12.08
N ASP A 619 12.25 -5.86 11.21
CA ASP A 619 13.57 -5.62 10.62
C ASP A 619 13.96 -4.13 10.73
N PRO A 620 14.06 -3.59 11.96
CA PRO A 620 14.30 -2.17 12.15
C PRO A 620 15.75 -1.81 11.86
N ARG A 621 15.97 -0.55 11.49
CA ARG A 621 17.31 0.01 11.40
C ARG A 621 17.78 0.50 12.77
N PRO A 622 19.10 0.59 13.02
CA PRO A 622 19.65 0.98 14.32
C PRO A 622 19.07 2.29 14.86
N GLU A 623 18.75 3.25 13.99
CA GLU A 623 18.25 4.58 14.34
C GLU A 623 16.91 4.53 15.09
N TRP A 624 16.05 3.55 14.77
CA TRP A 624 14.73 3.38 15.39
C TRP A 624 14.51 1.98 15.97
N ALA A 625 15.54 1.14 16.08
CA ALA A 625 15.42 -0.19 16.68
C ALA A 625 14.88 -0.13 18.11
N VAL A 626 15.30 0.89 18.87
CA VAL A 626 14.80 1.20 20.22
C VAL A 626 13.29 1.42 20.24
N LEU A 627 12.73 2.05 19.21
CA LEU A 627 11.29 2.37 19.14
C LEU A 627 10.42 1.11 19.12
N VAL A 628 10.91 0.04 18.48
CA VAL A 628 10.14 -1.19 18.24
C VAL A 628 10.64 -2.38 19.07
N GLU A 629 11.52 -2.13 20.04
CA GLU A 629 12.10 -3.16 20.89
C GLU A 629 11.00 -3.96 21.62
N GLY A 630 11.08 -5.29 21.55
CA GLY A 630 10.11 -6.20 22.16
C GLY A 630 8.78 -6.35 21.40
N LEU A 631 8.56 -5.64 20.30
CA LEU A 631 7.32 -5.75 19.52
C LEU A 631 7.35 -6.89 18.48
N ALA A 632 8.52 -7.32 18.03
CA ALA A 632 8.69 -8.30 16.96
C ALA A 632 7.93 -9.63 17.19
N ASP A 633 7.82 -10.06 18.45
CA ASP A 633 7.15 -11.30 18.85
C ASP A 633 5.63 -11.27 18.61
N TYR A 634 5.03 -10.08 18.49
CA TYR A 634 3.59 -9.91 18.33
C TYR A 634 3.17 -9.67 16.88
N VAL A 635 4.11 -9.42 15.96
CA VAL A 635 3.84 -9.07 14.55
C VAL A 635 2.99 -10.12 13.83
N GLY A 636 3.17 -11.41 14.16
CA GLY A 636 2.39 -12.50 13.57
C GLY A 636 0.93 -12.57 14.06
N MET A 637 0.57 -11.81 15.09
CA MET A 637 -0.74 -11.84 15.75
C MET A 637 -1.62 -10.64 15.40
N VAL A 638 -1.07 -9.61 14.76
CA VAL A 638 -1.76 -8.35 14.46
C VAL A 638 -2.23 -8.33 13.01
N ARG A 639 -3.47 -7.92 12.77
CA ARG A 639 -3.99 -7.69 11.41
C ARG A 639 -3.37 -6.44 10.80
N ARG A 640 -3.19 -6.43 9.47
CA ARG A 640 -2.63 -5.27 8.73
C ARG A 640 -3.70 -4.27 8.33
N SER A 641 -4.95 -4.55 8.67
CA SER A 641 -6.09 -3.70 8.40
C SER A 641 -6.50 -2.87 9.61
N GLY A 642 -7.03 -1.68 9.36
CA GLY A 642 -7.51 -0.75 10.39
C GLY A 642 -6.42 -0.32 11.40
N ALA A 643 -6.88 0.03 12.60
CA ALA A 643 -6.04 0.28 13.76
C ALA A 643 -5.49 -1.04 14.34
N THR A 644 -4.43 -0.95 15.14
CA THR A 644 -3.84 -2.10 15.83
C THR A 644 -4.86 -2.78 16.72
N VAL A 645 -5.07 -4.07 16.48
CA VAL A 645 -5.88 -4.97 17.31
C VAL A 645 -4.98 -6.08 17.82
N LEU A 646 -4.96 -6.26 19.12
CA LEU A 646 -4.16 -7.22 19.86
C LEU A 646 -5.08 -8.31 20.41
N PRO A 647 -4.78 -9.60 20.18
CA PRO A 647 -5.45 -10.65 20.93
C PRO A 647 -5.08 -10.57 22.41
N ASP A 648 -5.98 -11.03 23.27
CA ASP A 648 -5.86 -11.14 24.74
C ASP A 648 -4.40 -11.38 25.22
N LYS A 649 -3.80 -12.49 24.80
CA LYS A 649 -2.43 -12.86 25.21
C LYS A 649 -1.38 -11.79 24.88
N ALA A 650 -1.47 -11.17 23.70
CA ALA A 650 -0.55 -10.12 23.30
C ALA A 650 -0.78 -8.84 24.12
N ALA A 651 -2.05 -8.49 24.33
CA ALA A 651 -2.45 -7.31 25.08
C ALA A 651 -1.96 -7.35 26.52
N TYR A 652 -2.16 -8.45 27.26
CA TYR A 652 -1.65 -8.57 28.64
C TYR A 652 -0.13 -8.66 28.72
N GLY A 653 0.52 -9.28 27.73
CA GLY A 653 1.98 -9.28 27.64
C GLY A 653 2.54 -7.86 27.55
N LEU A 654 1.99 -7.06 26.62
CA LEU A 654 2.36 -5.65 26.46
C LEU A 654 1.95 -4.79 27.66
N ALA A 655 0.76 -5.03 28.24
CA ALA A 655 0.31 -4.35 29.45
C ALA A 655 1.31 -4.52 30.61
N ALA A 656 1.85 -5.72 30.80
CA ALA A 656 2.85 -5.98 31.84
C ALA A 656 4.14 -5.19 31.60
N VAL A 657 4.66 -5.18 30.37
CA VAL A 657 5.85 -4.41 29.97
C VAL A 657 5.63 -2.91 30.17
N TRP A 658 4.46 -2.42 29.78
CA TRP A 658 4.07 -1.02 29.87
C TRP A 658 3.59 -0.62 31.27
N LYS A 659 3.50 -1.56 32.21
CA LYS A 659 3.00 -1.37 33.58
C LYS A 659 1.57 -0.81 33.62
N LEU A 660 0.71 -1.27 32.72
CA LEU A 660 -0.72 -0.97 32.72
C LEU A 660 -1.43 -1.94 33.67
N GLN A 661 -2.45 -1.45 34.38
CA GLN A 661 -3.25 -2.26 35.30
C GLN A 661 -4.72 -2.17 34.91
N LEU A 662 -5.49 -3.22 35.20
CA LEU A 662 -6.94 -3.16 35.12
C LEU A 662 -7.44 -2.14 36.15
N ARG A 663 -8.18 -1.13 35.69
CA ARG A 663 -8.65 -0.02 36.50
C ARG A 663 -10.17 0.07 36.48
#